data_AF-A0A835ZZX4-F1
#
_entry.id   AF-A0A835ZZX4-F1
#
_cell.length_a   1.000
_cell.length_b   1.000
_cell.length_c   1.000
_cell.angle_alpha   90.00
_cell.angle_beta   90.00
_cell.angle_gamma   90.00
#
_symmetry.space_group_name_H-M   'P 1'
#
loop_
_entity.id
_entity.type
_entity.pdbx_description
1 polymer ?
#
loop_
_entity_poly.entity_id
_entity_poly.type
_entity_poly.pdbx_seq_one_letter_code
_entity_poly.pdbx_strand_id
1 'polypeptide(L)'
;MLAGFGLMAYEISCVERGLTLMNRDLPPRFMYAKQWQHLTMFILLTLNGCIDILSKNLLPQRCVPLEKGILVLTFYVLLLLLVSHVQDSVGVEMHVHSLLILVVLLLMLVFTAKLWAPDTFQLAVIETFLFQMMGSWLVQAGFILYKPVSGYPWEDDNISDIMFVTTFFCWHWERAALKVDFPNYPGGGKRGCSPGRKSAKKNANEDEDDLESRSSGSPSNCFGFVAYSVNAGEKPRVKIKSTQEPSYSCSTRCDSDRASTPSPSPSPSPRKLRCVDQREPETHERRERHSKRRRAKEGIIDTFDLTWLGTPSTMATSASSHLNKGIKQVYMALPQGEKVQAMYIWIDGTGEGLRCKTRTLDSEPKCIEELPEWNFDGSSTFQSEGSNSDMYLVPAAMFRDPFRKDPNKLVFCEVFKYNRKPAETNLRHTCKRIMDMVSNQRPWFGMEQEYTLMGTDGHPFGWPSNGFPGPQGPYYCGVGADKAYGRDIVEAHYRACLYAGIKIGGTNAEVMPAQWEFQIGPCEGIDMGDHLWVARFILHRVCEDFGVIATFDPKPIPGNWNGAGCHTNFSTKAMREENGLKYIEEAIEKLSKRHQYHIRAYDPKGGLDNARRLTGFHETSNINDFSAGVANRGASIRIPRTVGQEKKGYFEDRRPSANCDPFAVTEALIRTCLLNETGDEPFQYKN
;
A
#
# COMPACT_ATOMS: atom_id res chain seq x y z
N MET A 1 29.63 -0.63 23.79
CA MET A 1 30.84 0.10 23.31
C MET A 1 31.06 -0.10 21.81
N LEU A 2 31.89 -1.03 21.32
CA LEU A 2 32.32 -1.08 19.89
C LEU A 2 31.17 -1.01 18.87
N ALA A 3 30.13 -1.85 19.04
CA ALA A 3 28.93 -1.80 18.18
C ALA A 3 28.20 -0.44 18.24
N GLY A 4 28.15 0.19 19.41
CA GLY A 4 27.54 1.52 19.58
C GLY A 4 28.32 2.62 18.86
N PHE A 5 29.65 2.62 18.90
CA PHE A 5 30.47 3.54 18.10
C PHE A 5 30.25 3.35 16.59
N GLY A 6 30.16 2.11 16.12
CA GLY A 6 29.84 1.81 14.72
C GLY A 6 28.47 2.35 14.30
N LEU A 7 27.44 2.11 15.12
CA LEU A 7 26.07 2.57 14.86
C LEU A 7 25.92 4.10 14.92
N MET A 8 26.58 4.78 15.86
CA MET A 8 26.63 6.26 15.89
C MET A 8 27.31 6.83 14.63
N ALA A 9 28.43 6.24 14.20
CA ALA A 9 29.14 6.68 13.00
C ALA A 9 28.29 6.46 11.74
N TYR A 10 27.56 5.35 11.65
CA TYR A 10 26.62 5.06 10.58
C TYR A 10 25.49 6.09 10.50
N GLU A 11 24.73 6.29 11.58
CA GLU A 11 23.64 7.29 11.66
C GLU A 11 24.10 8.69 11.25
N ILE A 12 25.25 9.13 11.75
CA ILE A 12 25.81 10.46 11.41
C ILE A 12 26.22 10.53 9.93
N SER A 13 26.70 9.43 9.34
CA SER A 13 27.06 9.36 7.91
C SER A 13 25.86 9.34 6.96
N CYS A 14 24.69 8.89 7.42
CA CYS A 14 23.47 8.82 6.63
C CYS A 14 22.76 10.18 6.43
N VAL A 15 23.20 11.25 7.11
CA VAL A 15 22.55 12.58 7.04
C VAL A 15 23.44 13.58 6.30
N GLU A 16 23.32 13.65 4.97
CA GLU A 16 24.17 14.45 4.07
C GLU A 16 24.34 15.94 4.44
N ARG A 17 23.37 16.52 5.18
CA ARG A 17 23.38 17.93 5.61
C ARG A 17 23.60 18.14 7.11
N GLY A 18 23.88 17.07 7.86
CA GLY A 18 24.03 17.07 9.30
C GLY A 18 22.71 17.11 10.07
N LEU A 19 22.72 16.53 11.29
CA LEU A 19 21.57 16.44 12.18
C LEU A 19 21.14 17.83 12.67
N THR A 20 20.07 18.36 12.07
CA THR A 20 19.40 19.58 12.50
C THR A 20 18.26 19.22 13.47
N LEU A 21 18.23 19.80 14.67
CA LEU A 21 17.25 19.41 15.70
C LEU A 21 15.82 19.90 15.41
N MET A 22 15.67 21.12 14.91
CA MET A 22 14.37 21.77 14.69
C MET A 22 14.45 22.70 13.49
N ASN A 23 13.48 22.61 12.58
CA ASN A 23 13.32 23.63 11.53
C ASN A 23 12.56 24.85 12.09
N ARG A 24 12.95 26.05 11.63
CA ARG A 24 12.34 27.34 12.03
C ARG A 24 11.19 27.79 11.12
N ASP A 25 10.98 27.12 9.99
CA ASP A 25 9.79 27.33 9.16
C ASP A 25 8.50 27.04 9.95
N LEU A 26 7.45 27.82 9.73
CA LEU A 26 6.23 27.79 10.54
C LEU A 26 5.19 26.76 10.00
N PRO A 27 4.57 25.93 10.86
CA PRO A 27 4.86 25.75 12.29
C PRO A 27 6.17 24.95 12.51
N PRO A 28 7.01 25.34 13.49
CA PRO A 28 8.29 24.68 13.73
C PRO A 28 8.10 23.22 14.12
N ARG A 29 8.95 22.34 13.56
CA ARG A 29 8.94 20.89 13.80
C ARG A 29 10.32 20.40 14.16
N PHE A 30 10.37 19.41 15.06
CA PHE A 30 11.56 18.59 15.26
C PHE A 30 11.84 17.79 13.99
N MET A 31 13.10 17.78 13.55
CA MET A 31 13.55 17.07 12.35
C MET A 31 14.33 15.82 12.76
N TYR A 32 14.28 14.77 11.96
CA TYR A 32 15.05 13.53 12.16
C TYR A 32 14.78 12.81 13.51
N ALA A 33 13.51 12.76 13.96
CA ALA A 33 13.15 12.28 15.29
C ALA A 33 13.62 10.83 15.59
N LYS A 34 13.44 9.89 14.64
CA LYS A 34 13.94 8.51 14.76
C LYS A 34 15.47 8.47 14.87
N GLN A 35 16.19 9.26 14.07
CA GLN A 35 17.67 9.34 14.11
C GLN A 35 18.18 9.95 15.42
N TRP A 36 17.49 10.95 15.99
CA TRP A 36 17.82 11.49 17.32
C TRP A 36 17.56 10.46 18.44
N GLN A 37 16.50 9.66 18.34
CA GLN A 37 16.27 8.53 19.26
C GLN A 37 17.37 7.47 19.13
N HIS A 38 17.69 7.03 17.91
CA HIS A 38 18.80 6.09 17.62
C HIS A 38 20.12 6.60 18.21
N LEU A 39 20.53 7.83 17.88
CA LEU A 39 21.75 8.45 18.39
C LEU A 39 21.76 8.49 19.92
N THR A 40 20.64 8.85 20.56
CA THR A 40 20.53 8.87 22.03
C THR A 40 20.69 7.46 22.63
N MET A 41 20.03 6.44 22.06
CA MET A 41 20.16 5.04 22.50
C MET A 41 21.58 4.51 22.32
N PHE A 42 22.24 4.80 21.19
CA PHE A 42 23.62 4.37 20.93
C PHE A 42 24.64 5.11 21.79
N ILE A 43 24.41 6.39 22.13
CA ILE A 43 25.20 7.14 23.12
C ILE A 43 25.07 6.47 24.49
N LEU A 44 23.86 6.17 24.98
CA LEU A 44 23.64 5.52 26.28
C LEU A 44 24.32 4.14 26.36
N LEU A 45 24.16 3.29 25.35
CA LEU A 45 24.81 1.97 25.24
C LEU A 45 26.34 2.06 25.10
N THR A 46 26.86 3.19 24.65
CA THR A 46 28.31 3.44 24.56
C THR A 46 28.86 3.94 25.89
N LEU A 47 28.24 4.97 26.48
CA LEU A 47 28.63 5.56 27.78
C LEU A 47 28.59 4.53 28.91
N ASN A 48 27.55 3.69 28.99
CA ASN A 48 27.47 2.62 29.99
C ASN A 48 28.66 1.65 29.90
N GLY A 49 29.07 1.28 28.67
CA GLY A 49 30.28 0.49 28.44
C GLY A 49 31.57 1.23 28.77
N CYS A 50 31.64 2.54 28.55
CA CYS A 50 32.79 3.36 28.96
C CYS A 50 32.92 3.43 30.49
N ILE A 51 31.82 3.61 31.21
CA ILE A 51 31.76 3.69 32.68
C ILE A 51 32.20 2.35 33.30
N ASP A 52 31.73 1.21 32.76
CA ASP A 52 32.12 -0.11 33.23
C ASP A 52 33.63 -0.39 33.06
N ILE A 53 34.22 -0.05 31.90
CA ILE A 53 35.66 -0.18 31.67
C ILE A 53 36.47 0.81 32.53
N LEU A 54 36.00 2.05 32.70
CA LEU A 54 36.65 3.08 33.52
C LEU A 54 36.68 2.67 35.01
N SER A 55 35.56 2.19 35.54
CA SER A 55 35.48 1.69 36.92
C SER A 55 36.41 0.48 37.13
N LYS A 56 36.40 -0.49 36.22
CA LYS A 56 37.17 -1.74 36.38
C LYS A 56 38.68 -1.55 36.29
N ASN A 57 39.19 -0.54 35.58
CA ASN A 57 40.61 -0.44 35.23
C ASN A 57 41.31 0.86 35.69
N LEU A 58 40.59 1.93 36.02
CA LEU A 58 41.15 3.28 36.17
C LEU A 58 40.77 4.00 37.48
N LEU A 59 39.79 3.50 38.26
CA LEU A 59 39.42 4.07 39.56
C LEU A 59 40.12 3.33 40.72
N PRO A 60 40.85 4.02 41.62
CA PRO A 60 41.51 3.37 42.78
C PRO A 60 40.56 2.73 43.79
N GLN A 61 39.29 3.13 43.81
CA GLN A 61 38.28 2.62 44.74
C GLN A 61 36.93 2.57 44.00
N ARG A 62 36.33 1.38 43.90
CA ARG A 62 35.10 1.14 43.11
C ARG A 62 33.84 1.32 43.94
N CYS A 63 32.85 2.01 43.40
CA CYS A 63 31.57 2.27 44.07
C CYS A 63 30.48 1.37 43.46
N VAL A 64 30.55 0.07 43.78
CA VAL A 64 29.68 -0.96 43.21
C VAL A 64 28.17 -0.65 43.31
N PRO A 65 27.63 -0.03 44.38
CA PRO A 65 26.23 0.37 44.42
C PRO A 65 25.86 1.45 43.39
N LEU A 66 26.74 2.44 43.19
CA LEU A 66 26.54 3.51 42.20
C LEU A 66 26.64 2.97 40.76
N GLU A 67 27.59 2.06 40.52
CA GLU A 67 27.74 1.37 39.22
C GLU A 67 26.47 0.57 38.86
N LYS A 68 25.93 -0.21 39.80
CA LYS A 68 24.66 -0.93 39.62
C LYS A 68 23.46 0.02 39.43
N GLY A 69 23.42 1.12 40.17
CA GLY A 69 22.36 2.14 40.04
C GLY A 69 22.36 2.82 38.66
N ILE A 70 23.53 3.19 38.14
CA ILE A 70 23.70 3.76 36.79
C ILE A 70 23.31 2.75 35.71
N LEU A 71 23.67 1.47 35.88
CA LEU A 71 23.28 0.39 34.96
C LEU A 71 21.75 0.24 34.89
N VAL A 72 21.08 0.16 36.04
CA VAL A 72 19.60 0.10 36.14
C VAL A 72 18.96 1.31 35.47
N LEU A 73 19.40 2.52 35.81
CA LEU A 73 18.87 3.77 35.23
C LEU A 73 19.05 3.81 33.70
N THR A 74 20.19 3.35 33.18
CA THR A 74 20.44 3.26 31.74
C THR A 74 19.42 2.38 31.04
N PHE A 75 19.07 1.22 31.62
CA PHE A 75 18.08 0.31 31.04
C PHE A 75 16.64 0.81 31.14
N TYR A 76 16.30 1.55 32.20
CA TYR A 76 15.01 2.28 32.27
C TYR A 76 14.88 3.33 31.16
N VAL A 77 15.91 4.15 30.93
CA VAL A 77 15.90 5.17 29.87
C VAL A 77 15.89 4.52 28.47
N LEU A 78 16.66 3.45 28.27
CA LEU A 78 16.68 2.69 27.01
C LEU A 78 15.30 2.10 26.68
N LEU A 79 14.60 1.53 27.67
CA LEU A 79 13.25 0.98 27.51
C LEU A 79 12.25 2.07 27.11
N LEU A 80 12.29 3.24 27.77
CA LEU A 80 11.42 4.38 27.44
C LEU A 80 11.66 4.90 26.02
N LEU A 81 12.92 4.98 25.59
CA LEU A 81 13.27 5.38 24.22
C LEU A 81 12.79 4.35 23.19
N LEU A 82 12.98 3.06 23.42
CA LEU A 82 12.51 2.00 22.52
C LEU A 82 10.97 1.97 22.40
N VAL A 83 10.24 2.11 23.52
CA VAL A 83 8.77 2.15 23.50
C VAL A 83 8.24 3.41 22.80
N SER A 84 8.94 4.55 22.88
CA SER A 84 8.62 5.75 22.09
C SER A 84 9.04 5.65 20.63
N HIS A 85 9.99 4.78 20.28
CA HIS A 85 10.52 4.65 18.93
C HIS A 85 9.56 3.90 18.00
N VAL A 86 8.96 2.81 18.49
CA VAL A 86 8.06 1.93 17.71
C VAL A 86 6.66 2.51 17.44
N GLN A 87 6.36 3.74 17.90
CA GLN A 87 5.04 4.37 17.75
C GLN A 87 4.70 4.76 16.31
N ASP A 88 5.70 4.87 15.44
CA ASP A 88 5.60 5.25 14.02
C ASP A 88 6.36 4.22 13.16
N SER A 89 6.24 2.95 13.55
CA SER A 89 6.84 1.77 12.90
C SER A 89 5.74 0.76 12.57
N VAL A 90 5.88 0.03 11.48
CA VAL A 90 4.93 -1.04 11.07
C VAL A 90 5.68 -2.32 10.72
N GLY A 91 4.95 -3.40 10.42
CA GLY A 91 5.52 -4.60 9.78
C GLY A 91 6.69 -5.26 10.50
N VAL A 92 7.74 -5.54 9.72
CA VAL A 92 9.01 -6.11 10.15
C VAL A 92 9.76 -5.11 11.05
N GLU A 93 9.74 -3.79 10.76
CA GLU A 93 10.37 -2.78 11.63
C GLU A 93 9.76 -2.80 13.05
N MET A 94 8.42 -2.84 13.16
CA MET A 94 7.71 -2.92 14.44
C MET A 94 8.04 -4.23 15.16
N HIS A 95 8.02 -5.37 14.47
CA HIS A 95 8.16 -6.68 15.11
C HIS A 95 9.58 -6.93 15.62
N VAL A 96 10.61 -6.57 14.83
CA VAL A 96 12.03 -6.66 15.23
C VAL A 96 12.31 -5.86 16.50
N HIS A 97 11.78 -4.64 16.60
CA HIS A 97 11.93 -3.80 17.78
C HIS A 97 11.07 -4.23 18.97
N SER A 98 9.87 -4.79 18.73
CA SER A 98 9.01 -5.34 19.80
C SER A 98 9.69 -6.52 20.52
N LEU A 99 10.37 -7.39 19.77
CA LEU A 99 11.16 -8.49 20.31
C LEU A 99 12.40 -7.98 21.09
N LEU A 100 13.01 -6.86 20.66
CA LEU A 100 14.08 -6.19 21.42
C LEU A 100 13.56 -5.58 22.73
N ILE A 101 12.40 -4.91 22.70
CA ILE A 101 11.73 -4.33 23.88
C ILE A 101 11.48 -5.39 24.94
N LEU A 102 11.02 -6.59 24.55
CA LEU A 102 10.81 -7.72 25.47
C LEU A 102 12.09 -8.10 26.22
N VAL A 103 13.24 -8.22 25.51
CA VAL A 103 14.52 -8.57 26.15
C VAL A 103 15.04 -7.44 27.04
N VAL A 104 14.89 -6.17 26.63
CA VAL A 104 15.29 -5.00 27.42
C VAL A 104 14.44 -4.84 28.69
N LEU A 105 13.14 -5.12 28.61
CA LEU A 105 12.22 -5.14 29.75
C LEU A 105 12.65 -6.21 30.77
N LEU A 106 12.92 -7.43 30.31
CA LEU A 106 13.38 -8.53 31.18
C LEU A 106 14.75 -8.22 31.82
N LEU A 107 15.68 -7.61 31.08
CA LEU A 107 16.96 -7.13 31.64
C LEU A 107 16.76 -6.08 32.73
N MET A 108 15.92 -5.07 32.49
CA MET A 108 15.61 -4.03 33.47
C MET A 108 15.05 -4.63 34.78
N LEU A 109 14.14 -5.61 34.69
CA LEU A 109 13.60 -6.31 35.86
C LEU A 109 14.68 -7.10 36.61
N VAL A 110 15.59 -7.78 35.91
CA VAL A 110 16.69 -8.55 36.52
C VAL A 110 17.73 -7.65 37.20
N PHE A 111 18.11 -6.52 36.58
CA PHE A 111 18.99 -5.55 37.24
C PHE A 111 18.34 -4.91 38.46
N THR A 112 17.04 -4.59 38.37
CA THR A 112 16.28 -4.04 39.51
C THR A 112 16.23 -5.06 40.65
N ALA A 113 15.95 -6.34 40.38
CA ALA A 113 16.03 -7.40 41.38
C ALA A 113 17.44 -7.52 42.01
N LYS A 114 18.51 -7.36 41.22
CA LYS A 114 19.91 -7.37 41.68
C LYS A 114 20.36 -6.16 42.52
N LEU A 115 19.53 -5.11 42.64
CA LEU A 115 19.74 -4.08 43.67
C LEU A 115 19.35 -4.60 45.07
N TRP A 116 18.28 -5.39 45.15
CA TRP A 116 17.75 -5.94 46.41
C TRP A 116 18.43 -7.28 46.79
N ALA A 117 18.74 -8.12 45.80
CA ALA A 117 19.31 -9.45 45.97
C ALA A 117 20.60 -9.59 45.12
N PRO A 118 21.73 -8.97 45.54
CA PRO A 118 22.94 -8.87 44.72
C PRO A 118 23.67 -10.21 44.49
N ASP A 119 23.54 -11.15 45.44
CA ASP A 119 24.36 -12.38 45.50
C ASP A 119 23.63 -13.64 44.99
N THR A 120 22.42 -13.48 44.44
CA THR A 120 21.64 -14.61 43.92
C THR A 120 22.19 -15.12 42.59
N PHE A 121 22.84 -16.29 42.62
CA PHE A 121 23.42 -16.95 41.44
C PHE A 121 22.45 -17.03 40.23
N GLN A 122 21.18 -17.38 40.48
CA GLN A 122 20.15 -17.47 39.43
C GLN A 122 19.98 -16.15 38.66
N LEU A 123 20.03 -15.00 39.32
CA LEU A 123 19.94 -13.70 38.64
C LEU A 123 21.18 -13.40 37.79
N ALA A 124 22.36 -13.95 38.12
CA ALA A 124 23.56 -13.82 37.30
C ALA A 124 23.52 -14.72 36.05
N VAL A 125 22.94 -15.91 36.16
CA VAL A 125 22.65 -16.82 35.03
C VAL A 125 21.68 -16.14 34.06
N ILE A 126 20.55 -15.62 34.57
CA ILE A 126 19.52 -14.96 33.75
C ILE A 126 20.04 -13.66 33.12
N GLU A 127 20.78 -12.82 33.85
CA GLU A 127 21.43 -11.63 33.29
C GLU A 127 22.36 -12.00 32.12
N THR A 128 23.20 -13.02 32.29
CA THR A 128 24.15 -13.46 31.26
C THR A 128 23.44 -13.96 30.01
N PHE A 129 22.37 -14.76 30.17
CA PHE A 129 21.52 -15.23 29.09
C PHE A 129 20.87 -14.06 28.33
N LEU A 130 20.21 -13.14 29.03
CA LEU A 130 19.51 -12.02 28.42
C LEU A 130 20.44 -10.99 27.75
N PHE A 131 21.66 -10.79 28.27
CA PHE A 131 22.67 -9.98 27.59
C PHE A 131 23.12 -10.61 26.27
N GLN A 132 23.30 -11.93 26.22
CA GLN A 132 23.62 -12.64 24.98
C GLN A 132 22.46 -12.58 23.98
N MET A 133 21.21 -12.64 24.45
CA MET A 133 20.03 -12.40 23.62
C MET A 133 20.03 -10.99 23.03
N MET A 134 20.08 -9.95 23.86
CA MET A 134 20.04 -8.56 23.40
C MET A 134 21.20 -8.25 22.44
N GLY A 135 22.42 -8.66 22.79
CA GLY A 135 23.62 -8.39 21.98
C GLY A 135 23.62 -9.11 20.63
N SER A 136 23.08 -10.32 20.56
CA SER A 136 22.98 -11.06 19.29
C SER A 136 21.77 -10.62 18.45
N TRP A 137 20.64 -10.29 19.07
CA TRP A 137 19.46 -9.78 18.38
C TRP A 137 19.71 -8.40 17.75
N LEU A 138 20.43 -7.50 18.42
CA LEU A 138 20.84 -6.20 17.85
C LEU A 138 21.65 -6.35 16.56
N VAL A 139 22.47 -7.40 16.43
CA VAL A 139 23.21 -7.70 15.20
C VAL A 139 22.28 -8.25 14.11
N GLN A 140 21.34 -9.13 14.47
CA GLN A 140 20.36 -9.68 13.54
C GLN A 140 19.39 -8.61 13.01
N ALA A 141 18.93 -7.70 13.88
CA ALA A 141 18.14 -6.53 13.51
C ALA A 141 18.87 -5.63 12.50
N GLY A 142 20.19 -5.44 12.65
CA GLY A 142 21.00 -4.71 11.67
C GLY A 142 21.00 -5.36 10.27
N PHE A 143 21.04 -6.70 10.20
CA PHE A 143 20.93 -7.41 8.93
C PHE A 143 19.51 -7.36 8.33
N ILE A 144 18.47 -7.41 9.16
CA ILE A 144 17.08 -7.32 8.69
C ILE A 144 16.78 -5.92 8.14
N LEU A 145 17.07 -4.87 8.91
CA LEU A 145 16.62 -3.51 8.63
C LEU A 145 17.50 -2.72 7.65
N TYR A 146 18.81 -3.03 7.54
CA TYR A 146 19.74 -2.20 6.77
C TYR A 146 20.51 -2.96 5.67
N LYS A 147 20.80 -4.26 5.84
CA LYS A 147 21.50 -5.03 4.79
C LYS A 147 21.29 -6.54 4.88
N PRO A 148 20.25 -7.10 4.23
CA PRO A 148 20.01 -8.54 4.25
C PRO A 148 21.11 -9.32 3.54
N VAL A 149 21.60 -10.38 4.22
CA VAL A 149 22.70 -11.23 3.73
C VAL A 149 22.34 -11.98 2.44
N SER A 150 21.04 -12.19 2.19
CA SER A 150 20.48 -12.76 0.96
C SER A 150 20.49 -11.80 -0.25
N GLY A 151 20.63 -10.50 -0.03
CA GLY A 151 20.48 -9.46 -1.06
C GLY A 151 19.04 -9.08 -1.43
N TYR A 152 18.03 -9.74 -0.85
CA TYR A 152 16.61 -9.41 -1.02
C TYR A 152 16.12 -8.59 0.19
N PRO A 153 15.46 -7.43 -0.01
CA PRO A 153 14.87 -6.65 1.08
C PRO A 153 13.78 -7.44 1.80
N TRP A 154 13.50 -7.05 3.05
CA TRP A 154 12.35 -7.57 3.82
C TRP A 154 11.11 -6.73 3.50
N GLU A 155 9.96 -7.38 3.40
CA GLU A 155 8.68 -6.74 3.03
C GLU A 155 7.79 -6.55 4.29
N ASP A 156 7.50 -5.29 4.65
CA ASP A 156 6.78 -4.94 5.89
C ASP A 156 5.31 -5.41 5.91
N ASP A 157 4.70 -5.64 4.74
CA ASP A 157 3.34 -6.17 4.57
C ASP A 157 3.30 -7.70 4.39
N ASN A 158 4.46 -8.34 4.21
CA ASN A 158 4.54 -9.77 3.93
C ASN A 158 4.50 -10.61 5.22
N ILE A 159 3.39 -11.32 5.41
CA ILE A 159 3.16 -12.18 6.59
C ILE A 159 4.25 -13.26 6.75
N SER A 160 4.82 -13.76 5.66
CA SER A 160 5.92 -14.74 5.71
C SER A 160 7.16 -14.15 6.40
N ASP A 161 7.54 -12.93 6.03
CA ASP A 161 8.71 -12.24 6.57
C ASP A 161 8.54 -11.94 8.06
N ILE A 162 7.37 -11.44 8.46
CA ILE A 162 7.02 -11.22 9.88
C ILE A 162 7.06 -12.52 10.68
N MET A 163 6.62 -13.65 10.10
CA MET A 163 6.75 -14.98 10.73
C MET A 163 8.22 -15.39 10.87
N PHE A 164 9.05 -15.22 9.82
CA PHE A 164 10.48 -15.59 9.85
C PHE A 164 11.30 -14.77 10.85
N VAL A 165 10.98 -13.50 11.09
CA VAL A 165 11.55 -12.68 12.18
C VAL A 165 11.38 -13.39 13.54
N THR A 166 10.19 -13.96 13.79
CA THR A 166 9.91 -14.73 15.02
C THR A 166 10.75 -16.00 15.09
N THR A 167 10.85 -16.74 13.97
CA THR A 167 11.67 -17.95 13.86
C THR A 167 13.14 -17.68 14.17
N PHE A 168 13.70 -16.59 13.64
CA PHE A 168 15.08 -16.19 13.93
C PHE A 168 15.29 -15.81 15.40
N PHE A 169 14.32 -15.14 16.04
CA PHE A 169 14.39 -14.83 17.47
C PHE A 169 14.44 -16.11 18.32
N CYS A 170 13.67 -17.14 17.97
CA CYS A 170 13.72 -18.46 18.61
C CYS A 170 15.09 -19.14 18.44
N TRP A 171 15.71 -19.09 17.26
CA TRP A 171 17.07 -19.63 17.07
C TRP A 171 18.12 -18.88 17.89
N HIS A 172 17.96 -17.57 18.08
CA HIS A 172 18.80 -16.81 19.01
C HIS A 172 18.58 -17.24 20.46
N TRP A 173 17.33 -17.50 20.88
CA TRP A 173 16.97 -18.00 22.20
C TRP A 173 17.63 -19.34 22.53
N GLU A 174 17.50 -20.33 21.64
CA GLU A 174 18.16 -21.63 21.77
C GLU A 174 19.69 -21.49 21.85
N ARG A 175 20.27 -20.66 20.97
CA ARG A 175 21.73 -20.43 20.92
C ARG A 175 22.28 -19.68 22.13
N ALA A 176 21.47 -18.84 22.78
CA ALA A 176 21.84 -18.21 24.04
C ALA A 176 21.74 -19.20 25.22
N ALA A 177 20.72 -20.06 25.24
CA ALA A 177 20.56 -21.08 26.28
C ALA A 177 21.71 -22.09 26.27
N LEU A 178 22.11 -22.56 25.08
CA LEU A 178 23.23 -23.49 24.87
C LEU A 178 24.63 -22.92 25.21
N LYS A 179 24.73 -21.64 25.60
CA LYS A 179 25.99 -20.98 25.99
C LYS A 179 26.10 -20.67 27.48
N VAL A 180 25.11 -21.06 28.27
CA VAL A 180 25.04 -20.76 29.71
C VAL A 180 25.19 -22.07 30.49
N ASP A 181 26.43 -22.56 30.57
CA ASP A 181 26.79 -23.76 31.32
C ASP A 181 26.50 -23.59 32.81
N PHE A 182 25.83 -24.59 33.40
CA PHE A 182 25.60 -24.66 34.84
C PHE A 182 26.81 -25.30 35.55
N PRO A 183 27.45 -24.61 36.52
CA PRO A 183 28.50 -25.22 37.32
C PRO A 183 27.92 -26.26 38.28
N ASN A 184 28.47 -27.49 38.25
CA ASN A 184 28.03 -28.59 39.10
C ASN A 184 28.21 -28.29 40.60
N TYR A 185 27.21 -28.65 41.40
CA TYR A 185 27.19 -28.45 42.86
C TYR A 185 28.17 -29.42 43.57
N PRO A 186 29.04 -28.95 44.48
CA PRO A 186 29.92 -29.82 45.26
C PRO A 186 29.17 -30.46 46.45
N GLY A 187 28.64 -31.67 46.25
CA GLY A 187 28.07 -32.50 47.31
C GLY A 187 29.12 -33.03 48.29
N GLY A 188 28.86 -32.93 49.60
CA GLY A 188 29.88 -33.13 50.63
C GLY A 188 30.15 -34.57 51.07
N GLY A 189 31.43 -34.97 51.01
CA GLY A 189 32.11 -35.63 52.14
C GLY A 189 31.91 -37.14 52.37
N LYS A 190 32.97 -37.91 52.08
CA LYS A 190 33.87 -38.47 53.13
C LYS A 190 35.14 -39.08 52.50
N ARG A 191 36.27 -38.97 53.20
CA ARG A 191 37.50 -39.76 52.92
C ARG A 191 37.49 -41.01 53.79
N GLY A 192 37.91 -42.14 53.24
CA GLY A 192 38.20 -43.38 53.96
C GLY A 192 39.18 -44.22 53.15
N CYS A 193 40.28 -44.66 53.77
CA CYS A 193 41.41 -45.24 53.04
C CYS A 193 41.43 -46.78 53.07
N SER A 194 41.42 -47.39 51.89
CA SER A 194 42.13 -48.65 51.58
C SER A 194 41.66 -49.92 52.35
N PRO A 195 42.31 -51.11 52.17
CA PRO A 195 42.06 -51.95 51.00
C PRO A 195 41.71 -53.43 51.33
N GLY A 196 40.86 -54.10 50.53
CA GLY A 196 40.33 -55.44 50.87
C GLY A 196 40.01 -56.42 49.73
N ARG A 197 40.93 -57.36 49.50
CA ARG A 197 40.84 -58.70 48.86
C ARG A 197 39.47 -59.35 48.47
N LYS A 198 39.46 -59.88 47.23
CA LYS A 198 39.11 -61.27 46.79
C LYS A 198 37.65 -61.78 46.72
N SER A 199 37.50 -62.73 45.76
CA SER A 199 36.47 -63.78 45.58
C SER A 199 35.14 -63.39 44.93
N ALA A 200 34.46 -64.28 44.18
CA ALA A 200 34.87 -65.49 43.44
C ALA A 200 33.71 -66.00 42.54
N LYS A 201 34.06 -66.72 41.46
CA LYS A 201 33.22 -67.59 40.59
C LYS A 201 31.81 -67.97 41.07
N LYS A 202 30.83 -67.91 40.15
CA LYS A 202 30.19 -69.13 39.61
C LYS A 202 29.44 -68.92 38.28
N ASN A 203 29.19 -70.04 37.60
CA ASN A 203 28.41 -70.24 36.37
C ASN A 203 26.87 -70.26 36.74
N ALA A 204 25.89 -70.38 35.82
CA ALA A 204 25.90 -70.81 34.42
C ALA A 204 24.64 -70.33 33.64
N ASN A 205 24.73 -70.43 32.30
CA ASN A 205 23.71 -70.79 31.29
C ASN A 205 22.35 -70.07 31.12
N GLU A 206 21.95 -70.09 29.84
CA GLU A 206 20.59 -70.16 29.26
C GLU A 206 19.71 -68.89 29.19
N ASP A 207 19.78 -68.29 27.98
CA ASP A 207 18.69 -68.05 27.02
C ASP A 207 17.86 -66.73 26.97
N GLU A 208 17.75 -66.27 25.72
CA GLU A 208 16.87 -65.32 25.01
C GLU A 208 16.51 -63.92 25.58
N ASP A 209 16.99 -62.92 24.82
CA ASP A 209 16.35 -61.64 24.44
C ASP A 209 16.09 -60.49 25.45
N ASP A 210 15.77 -59.34 24.85
CA ASP A 210 15.52 -58.00 25.39
C ASP A 210 16.58 -57.34 26.31
N LEU A 211 17.24 -56.28 25.79
CA LEU A 211 17.38 -55.02 26.54
C LEU A 211 17.79 -53.81 25.68
N GLU A 212 17.32 -52.63 26.10
CA GLU A 212 17.64 -51.34 25.52
C GLU A 212 19.02 -50.77 25.92
N SER A 213 19.46 -49.79 25.13
CA SER A 213 20.06 -48.52 25.57
C SER A 213 21.59 -48.30 25.57
N ARG A 214 21.96 -47.25 24.82
CA ARG A 214 22.92 -46.16 25.14
C ARG A 214 24.41 -46.46 25.40
N SER A 215 25.17 -46.12 24.35
CA SER A 215 26.18 -45.03 24.35
C SER A 215 27.64 -45.29 24.76
N SER A 216 28.55 -44.87 23.89
CA SER A 216 29.77 -44.10 24.23
C SER A 216 30.38 -43.48 22.95
N GLY A 217 31.12 -42.37 23.06
CA GLY A 217 31.84 -41.75 21.94
C GLY A 217 31.49 -40.28 21.67
N SER A 218 32.12 -39.35 22.40
CA SER A 218 32.00 -37.90 22.13
C SER A 218 32.90 -37.46 20.96
N PRO A 219 32.50 -36.45 20.16
CA PRO A 219 33.33 -35.87 19.10
C PRO A 219 34.38 -34.88 19.64
N SER A 220 35.37 -34.56 18.82
CA SER A 220 36.33 -33.47 19.02
C SER A 220 36.20 -32.40 17.93
N ASN A 221 36.64 -31.17 18.23
CA ASN A 221 36.32 -29.96 17.48
C ASN A 221 36.90 -29.89 16.04
N CYS A 222 36.10 -29.38 15.10
CA CYS A 222 36.52 -28.27 14.22
C CYS A 222 35.33 -27.55 13.54
N PHE A 223 35.59 -26.35 13.01
CA PHE A 223 34.59 -25.42 12.48
C PHE A 223 34.27 -25.63 10.98
N GLY A 224 33.05 -25.27 10.58
CA GLY A 224 32.67 -25.02 9.19
C GLY A 224 31.37 -24.22 9.09
N PHE A 225 31.39 -23.07 8.40
CA PHE A 225 30.17 -22.34 8.03
C PHE A 225 29.51 -23.02 6.81
N VAL A 226 28.20 -23.24 6.86
CA VAL A 226 27.42 -23.71 5.71
C VAL A 226 26.59 -22.55 5.15
N ALA A 227 26.88 -22.15 3.92
CA ALA A 227 26.02 -21.29 3.13
C ALA A 227 25.28 -22.14 2.10
N TYR A 228 23.95 -22.01 2.03
CA TYR A 228 23.15 -22.72 1.04
C TYR A 228 23.24 -22.01 -0.32
N SER A 229 23.71 -22.74 -1.33
CA SER A 229 23.71 -22.30 -2.73
C SER A 229 22.55 -22.96 -3.47
N VAL A 230 21.74 -22.17 -4.17
CA VAL A 230 20.66 -22.66 -5.04
C VAL A 230 21.16 -22.73 -6.47
N ASN A 231 21.12 -23.90 -7.09
CA ASN A 231 21.63 -24.11 -8.45
C ASN A 231 20.81 -23.34 -9.49
N ALA A 232 21.46 -22.43 -10.20
CA ALA A 232 20.92 -21.84 -11.43
C ALA A 232 21.16 -22.79 -12.62
N GLY A 233 20.11 -23.12 -13.36
CA GLY A 233 20.17 -24.04 -14.50
C GLY A 233 21.01 -23.53 -15.68
N GLU A 234 21.67 -24.45 -16.37
CA GLU A 234 22.56 -24.15 -17.50
C GLU A 234 21.81 -23.56 -18.72
N LYS A 235 22.46 -22.62 -19.43
CA LYS A 235 22.05 -22.16 -20.76
C LYS A 235 23.19 -22.40 -21.76
N PRO A 236 22.95 -23.12 -22.88
CA PRO A 236 24.00 -23.40 -23.86
C PRO A 236 24.40 -22.14 -24.65
N ARG A 237 25.71 -21.86 -24.72
CA ARG A 237 26.28 -20.76 -25.51
C ARG A 237 26.40 -21.13 -26.99
N VAL A 238 25.46 -20.68 -27.82
CA VAL A 238 25.62 -20.69 -29.28
C VAL A 238 26.46 -19.48 -29.71
N LYS A 239 27.59 -19.73 -30.39
CA LYS A 239 28.39 -18.67 -31.03
C LYS A 239 27.78 -18.33 -32.40
N ILE A 240 27.24 -17.13 -32.55
CA ILE A 240 26.90 -16.56 -33.86
C ILE A 240 28.00 -15.56 -34.26
N LYS A 241 28.45 -15.60 -35.51
CA LYS A 241 29.44 -14.66 -36.06
C LYS A 241 28.78 -13.32 -36.37
N SER A 242 29.50 -12.22 -36.16
CA SER A 242 29.11 -10.93 -36.72
C SER A 242 29.29 -10.93 -38.24
N THR A 243 28.24 -10.58 -38.98
CA THR A 243 28.28 -10.34 -40.42
C THR A 243 27.63 -9.00 -40.74
N GLN A 244 28.45 -8.12 -41.32
CA GLN A 244 28.19 -6.82 -41.95
C GLN A 244 26.72 -6.43 -42.18
N GLU A 245 26.34 -5.25 -41.67
CA GLU A 245 25.30 -4.44 -42.30
C GLU A 245 25.86 -3.74 -43.55
N PRO A 246 25.14 -3.72 -44.68
CA PRO A 246 25.46 -2.84 -45.80
C PRO A 246 24.80 -1.46 -45.61
N SER A 247 25.60 -0.41 -45.72
CA SER A 247 25.12 0.98 -45.72
C SER A 247 24.23 1.27 -46.93
N TYR A 248 23.09 1.93 -46.72
CA TYR A 248 22.35 2.61 -47.79
C TYR A 248 22.30 4.11 -47.56
N SER A 249 22.99 4.84 -48.44
CA SER A 249 22.89 6.29 -48.56
C SER A 249 21.67 6.68 -49.40
N CYS A 250 21.03 7.80 -49.06
CA CYS A 250 20.24 8.56 -50.02
C CYS A 250 20.47 10.05 -49.77
N SER A 251 20.68 10.82 -50.83
CA SER A 251 21.18 12.20 -50.74
C SER A 251 20.57 13.09 -51.81
N THR A 252 19.89 14.17 -51.38
CA THR A 252 19.41 15.30 -52.21
C THR A 252 18.36 14.92 -53.28
N ARG A 253 17.60 15.84 -53.91
CA ARG A 253 17.75 17.30 -54.08
C ARG A 253 16.40 17.94 -54.50
N CYS A 254 16.11 19.19 -54.07
CA CYS A 254 15.44 20.30 -54.82
C CYS A 254 14.08 20.09 -55.55
N ASP A 255 13.27 21.12 -55.87
CA ASP A 255 13.30 22.57 -55.58
C ASP A 255 11.91 23.25 -55.83
N SER A 256 11.72 24.46 -55.27
CA SER A 256 10.81 25.55 -55.75
C SER A 256 9.28 25.28 -55.78
N ASP A 257 8.32 26.22 -55.67
CA ASP A 257 8.19 27.68 -55.47
C ASP A 257 6.73 27.93 -54.95
N ARG A 258 6.01 29.07 -54.77
CA ARG A 258 6.07 30.58 -54.74
C ARG A 258 4.81 30.99 -53.88
N ALA A 259 4.29 32.19 -53.58
CA ALA A 259 4.51 33.65 -53.77
C ALA A 259 3.68 34.39 -52.66
N SER A 260 3.43 35.71 -52.70
CA SER A 260 4.31 36.76 -52.16
C SER A 260 3.60 38.14 -52.00
N THR A 261 3.63 38.74 -50.79
CA THR A 261 3.60 40.22 -50.53
C THR A 261 2.34 41.03 -50.94
N PRO A 262 2.17 42.36 -50.61
CA PRO A 262 3.09 43.33 -50.00
C PRO A 262 2.54 44.21 -48.83
N SER A 263 3.38 45.15 -48.37
CA SER A 263 3.11 46.21 -47.37
C SER A 263 3.23 47.62 -47.99
N PRO A 264 3.01 48.71 -47.22
CA PRO A 264 4.15 49.62 -46.92
C PRO A 264 4.11 50.31 -45.53
N SER A 265 5.11 51.15 -45.24
CA SER A 265 5.26 52.01 -44.04
C SER A 265 5.13 53.52 -44.40
N PRO A 266 5.16 54.49 -43.45
CA PRO A 266 6.40 54.95 -42.77
C PRO A 266 6.22 55.45 -41.30
N SER A 267 7.30 55.98 -40.70
CA SER A 267 7.34 56.64 -39.37
C SER A 267 7.37 58.18 -39.48
N PRO A 268 7.21 58.93 -38.36
CA PRO A 268 8.40 59.44 -37.65
C PRO A 268 8.22 59.62 -36.12
N SER A 269 9.24 60.19 -35.44
CA SER A 269 9.24 60.51 -33.99
C SER A 269 9.64 61.97 -33.70
N PRO A 270 9.30 62.51 -32.51
CA PRO A 270 10.02 63.64 -31.91
C PRO A 270 10.54 63.35 -30.48
N ARG A 271 11.16 64.35 -29.83
CA ARG A 271 12.06 64.23 -28.65
C ARG A 271 11.70 65.19 -27.49
N LYS A 272 12.08 64.77 -26.26
CA LYS A 272 12.48 65.58 -25.06
C LYS A 272 11.47 66.47 -24.32
N LEU A 273 11.33 66.23 -23.01
CA LEU A 273 11.62 67.08 -21.81
C LEU A 273 11.41 66.15 -20.57
N ARG A 274 12.19 66.05 -19.46
CA ARG A 274 12.74 66.99 -18.44
C ARG A 274 11.68 67.86 -17.75
N CYS A 275 11.53 67.95 -16.42
CA CYS A 275 12.05 67.25 -15.21
C CYS A 275 10.95 67.36 -14.11
N VAL A 276 10.96 66.68 -12.94
CA VAL A 276 11.63 67.06 -11.67
C VAL A 276 11.14 66.09 -10.56
N ASP A 277 12.06 65.45 -9.80
CA ASP A 277 12.12 65.23 -8.31
C ASP A 277 10.88 64.64 -7.55
N GLN A 278 10.95 63.73 -6.55
CA GLN A 278 11.94 63.41 -5.50
C GLN A 278 12.00 61.90 -5.10
N ARG A 279 13.12 61.48 -4.47
CA ARG A 279 13.37 60.50 -3.34
C ARG A 279 12.42 59.30 -3.15
N GLU A 280 12.82 58.09 -2.75
CA GLU A 280 14.03 57.47 -2.10
C GLU A 280 13.88 55.91 -2.22
N PRO A 281 14.70 55.02 -1.61
CA PRO A 281 16.15 54.94 -1.40
C PRO A 281 16.78 53.68 -2.07
N GLU A 282 18.11 53.47 -1.96
CA GLU A 282 18.77 52.21 -2.38
C GLU A 282 18.86 51.16 -1.24
N THR A 283 18.77 49.85 -1.58
CA THR A 283 19.80 48.79 -1.37
C THR A 283 19.25 47.38 -1.05
N HIS A 284 19.52 46.40 -1.92
CA HIS A 284 20.08 45.08 -1.49
C HIS A 284 20.67 44.22 -2.64
N GLU A 285 20.16 44.33 -3.87
CA GLU A 285 20.50 43.41 -4.99
C GLU A 285 21.97 43.44 -5.48
N ARG A 286 22.78 44.44 -5.11
CA ARG A 286 24.07 44.69 -5.78
C ARG A 286 25.24 43.85 -5.25
N ARG A 287 25.04 42.98 -4.25
CA ARG A 287 26.13 42.22 -3.60
C ARG A 287 26.40 40.81 -4.16
N GLU A 288 25.42 40.16 -4.81
CA GLU A 288 25.61 38.77 -5.29
C GLU A 288 26.33 38.66 -6.65
N ARG A 289 26.20 39.65 -7.54
CA ARG A 289 26.70 39.53 -8.93
C ARG A 289 28.23 39.54 -9.07
N HIS A 290 28.98 39.65 -7.96
CA HIS A 290 30.45 39.65 -7.95
C HIS A 290 31.10 38.33 -7.48
N SER A 291 30.37 37.37 -6.89
CA SER A 291 30.93 36.08 -6.48
C SER A 291 31.05 35.07 -7.64
N LYS A 292 30.03 35.02 -8.51
CA LYS A 292 29.90 34.05 -9.63
C LYS A 292 30.86 34.27 -10.81
N ARG A 293 31.88 35.13 -10.69
CA ARG A 293 32.87 35.42 -11.75
C ARG A 293 34.34 35.12 -11.37
N ARG A 294 34.58 34.37 -10.28
CA ARG A 294 35.93 33.99 -9.80
C ARG A 294 36.21 32.49 -9.65
N ARG A 295 35.34 31.60 -10.15
CA ARG A 295 35.60 30.14 -10.28
C ARG A 295 35.51 29.69 -11.75
N ALA A 296 36.29 30.33 -12.61
CA ALA A 296 36.37 30.02 -14.04
C ALA A 296 37.78 30.28 -14.59
N LYS A 297 38.81 29.85 -13.84
CA LYS A 297 40.22 29.84 -14.25
C LYS A 297 41.07 29.06 -13.24
N GLU A 298 41.12 27.74 -13.41
CA GLU A 298 42.19 26.83 -12.98
C GLU A 298 41.81 25.45 -13.51
N GLY A 299 42.65 24.86 -14.36
CA GLY A 299 42.40 23.56 -14.99
C GLY A 299 43.48 22.58 -14.55
N ILE A 300 43.06 21.48 -13.92
CA ILE A 300 43.94 20.40 -13.48
C ILE A 300 43.31 19.06 -13.90
N ILE A 301 43.92 18.47 -14.92
CA ILE A 301 44.05 17.04 -15.24
C ILE A 301 42.87 16.12 -14.86
N ASP A 302 42.17 15.61 -15.88
CA ASP A 302 41.23 14.50 -15.73
C ASP A 302 41.90 13.23 -15.17
N THR A 303 41.40 12.75 -14.03
CA THR A 303 41.43 11.33 -13.69
C THR A 303 40.09 10.72 -14.04
N PHE A 304 40.07 9.69 -14.89
CA PHE A 304 38.85 8.98 -15.29
C PHE A 304 38.10 8.42 -14.07
N ASP A 305 36.99 9.07 -13.69
CA ASP A 305 36.05 8.55 -12.71
C ASP A 305 34.95 7.76 -13.42
N LEU A 306 34.97 6.43 -13.26
CA LEU A 306 34.21 5.48 -14.06
C LEU A 306 32.85 5.12 -13.42
N THR A 307 32.26 6.07 -12.68
CA THR A 307 31.16 5.84 -11.73
C THR A 307 29.82 6.49 -12.10
N TRP A 308 29.65 6.98 -13.34
CA TRP A 308 28.38 7.56 -13.83
C TRP A 308 27.70 6.75 -14.94
N LEU A 309 27.30 5.52 -14.60
CA LEU A 309 26.19 4.81 -15.25
C LEU A 309 25.05 4.61 -14.24
N GLY A 310 24.49 5.73 -13.78
CA GLY A 310 23.21 5.72 -13.09
C GLY A 310 22.14 5.18 -14.03
N THR A 311 21.57 4.01 -13.72
CA THR A 311 20.40 3.50 -14.43
C THR A 311 19.26 4.51 -14.34
N PRO A 312 18.59 4.89 -15.44
CA PRO A 312 17.40 5.72 -15.36
C PRO A 312 16.38 5.08 -14.41
N SER A 313 15.68 5.89 -13.62
CA SER A 313 14.56 5.43 -12.80
C SER A 313 13.38 5.04 -13.72
N THR A 314 13.42 3.82 -14.23
CA THR A 314 12.31 3.20 -14.97
C THR A 314 11.11 3.10 -14.05
N MET A 315 10.04 3.85 -14.35
CA MET A 315 8.81 3.78 -13.56
C MET A 315 8.29 2.33 -13.56
N ALA A 316 7.93 1.83 -12.38
CA ALA A 316 7.49 0.46 -12.18
C ALA A 316 6.20 0.19 -12.97
N THR A 317 6.35 -0.44 -14.13
CA THR A 317 5.28 -0.77 -15.06
C THR A 317 5.42 -2.24 -15.44
N SER A 318 4.28 -2.90 -15.71
CA SER A 318 4.28 -4.35 -15.88
C SER A 318 5.11 -4.78 -17.09
N ALA A 319 5.73 -5.97 -17.01
CA ALA A 319 6.49 -6.53 -18.15
C ALA A 319 5.63 -6.67 -19.42
N SER A 320 4.32 -6.89 -19.26
CA SER A 320 3.32 -6.94 -20.36
C SER A 320 3.07 -5.59 -21.04
N SER A 321 3.48 -4.47 -20.44
CA SER A 321 3.46 -3.14 -21.05
C SER A 321 4.58 -2.96 -22.07
N HIS A 322 5.75 -3.57 -21.81
CA HIS A 322 6.93 -3.49 -22.66
C HIS A 322 6.88 -4.43 -23.88
N LEU A 323 5.88 -5.32 -23.95
CA LEU A 323 5.57 -6.07 -25.16
C LEU A 323 5.14 -5.12 -26.29
N ASN A 324 5.64 -5.36 -27.50
CA ASN A 324 5.37 -4.49 -28.66
C ASN A 324 3.87 -4.48 -29.01
N LYS A 325 3.16 -3.43 -28.54
CA LYS A 325 1.72 -3.23 -28.76
C LYS A 325 1.36 -3.08 -30.25
N GLY A 326 2.30 -2.67 -31.10
CA GLY A 326 2.12 -2.66 -32.55
C GLY A 326 1.88 -4.06 -33.13
N ILE A 327 2.54 -5.10 -32.60
CA ILE A 327 2.32 -6.49 -33.00
C ILE A 327 0.90 -6.93 -32.62
N LYS A 328 0.44 -6.62 -31.40
CA LYS A 328 -0.96 -6.82 -30.97
C LYS A 328 -1.93 -6.16 -31.96
N GLN A 329 -1.66 -4.91 -32.35
CA GLN A 329 -2.52 -4.16 -33.27
C GLN A 329 -2.58 -4.73 -34.70
N VAL A 330 -1.53 -5.39 -35.20
CA VAL A 330 -1.58 -6.11 -36.49
C VAL A 330 -2.61 -7.25 -36.44
N TYR A 331 -2.60 -8.06 -35.39
CA TYR A 331 -3.59 -9.15 -35.24
C TYR A 331 -5.01 -8.62 -34.96
N MET A 332 -5.14 -7.56 -34.15
CA MET A 332 -6.43 -6.90 -33.88
C MET A 332 -6.99 -6.11 -35.07
N ALA A 333 -6.29 -6.04 -36.21
CA ALA A 333 -6.77 -5.45 -37.46
C ALA A 333 -7.23 -6.50 -38.49
N LEU A 334 -7.10 -7.80 -38.19
CA LEU A 334 -7.60 -8.86 -39.06
C LEU A 334 -9.14 -8.89 -39.08
N PRO A 335 -9.80 -9.04 -40.24
CA PRO A 335 -11.25 -9.29 -40.29
C PRO A 335 -11.59 -10.61 -39.58
N GLN A 336 -12.34 -10.56 -38.48
CA GLN A 336 -12.64 -11.73 -37.65
C GLN A 336 -13.64 -12.73 -38.27
N GLY A 337 -14.25 -12.38 -39.41
CA GLY A 337 -15.36 -13.14 -40.00
C GLY A 337 -16.68 -12.95 -39.25
N GLU A 338 -17.57 -13.94 -39.37
CA GLU A 338 -18.95 -13.89 -38.85
C GLU A 338 -19.05 -14.21 -37.35
N LYS A 339 -18.05 -14.88 -36.78
CA LYS A 339 -18.04 -15.34 -35.39
C LYS A 339 -17.78 -14.19 -34.44
N VAL A 340 -18.43 -14.22 -33.27
CA VAL A 340 -18.45 -13.11 -32.31
C VAL A 340 -17.86 -13.54 -30.97
N GLN A 341 -17.04 -12.68 -30.37
CA GLN A 341 -16.46 -12.92 -29.05
C GLN A 341 -17.35 -12.27 -27.98
N ALA A 342 -17.79 -13.06 -27.00
CA ALA A 342 -18.51 -12.59 -25.83
C ALA A 342 -17.65 -12.80 -24.57
N MET A 343 -17.25 -11.71 -23.93
CA MET A 343 -16.48 -11.71 -22.68
C MET A 343 -17.44 -11.64 -21.49
N TYR A 344 -17.56 -12.74 -20.76
CA TYR A 344 -18.38 -12.84 -19.54
C TYR A 344 -17.55 -12.30 -18.36
N ILE A 345 -18.15 -11.45 -17.54
CA ILE A 345 -17.53 -10.70 -16.43
C ILE A 345 -18.36 -10.92 -15.17
N TRP A 346 -17.71 -11.22 -14.04
CA TRP A 346 -18.38 -11.42 -12.75
C TRP A 346 -17.51 -11.00 -11.57
N ILE A 347 -18.14 -10.85 -10.40
CA ILE A 347 -17.49 -10.54 -9.11
C ILE A 347 -17.09 -11.87 -8.44
N ASP A 348 -15.89 -11.94 -7.88
CA ASP A 348 -15.39 -13.12 -7.16
C ASP A 348 -15.80 -13.17 -5.67
N GLY A 349 -15.21 -14.10 -4.91
CA GLY A 349 -15.55 -14.32 -3.50
C GLY A 349 -15.06 -13.23 -2.53
N THR A 350 -14.23 -12.29 -3.00
CA THR A 350 -13.82 -11.13 -2.20
C THR A 350 -14.89 -10.02 -2.17
N GLY A 351 -15.79 -9.99 -3.15
CA GLY A 351 -16.71 -8.86 -3.37
C GLY A 351 -16.05 -7.63 -4.04
N GLU A 352 -14.72 -7.62 -4.17
CA GLU A 352 -13.93 -6.53 -4.77
C GLU A 352 -13.38 -6.93 -6.16
N GLY A 353 -12.90 -8.17 -6.28
CA GLY A 353 -12.22 -8.70 -7.45
C GLY A 353 -13.16 -9.02 -8.62
N LEU A 354 -12.85 -8.46 -9.79
CA LEU A 354 -13.51 -8.79 -11.05
C LEU A 354 -12.77 -9.90 -11.81
N ARG A 355 -13.51 -10.88 -12.31
CA ARG A 355 -13.01 -11.98 -13.16
C ARG A 355 -13.67 -11.91 -14.53
N CYS A 356 -13.00 -12.43 -15.55
CA CYS A 356 -13.60 -12.56 -16.88
C CYS A 356 -13.07 -13.77 -17.67
N LYS A 357 -13.84 -14.22 -18.66
CA LYS A 357 -13.40 -15.15 -19.71
C LYS A 357 -14.22 -14.99 -20.98
N THR A 358 -13.72 -15.48 -22.12
CA THR A 358 -14.34 -15.28 -23.44
C THR A 358 -14.84 -16.58 -24.04
N ARG A 359 -16.06 -16.59 -24.59
CA ARG A 359 -16.56 -17.63 -25.51
C ARG A 359 -16.77 -17.06 -26.91
N THR A 360 -16.76 -17.95 -27.89
CA THR A 360 -17.25 -17.66 -29.24
C THR A 360 -18.76 -17.89 -29.30
N LEU A 361 -19.46 -17.04 -30.05
CA LEU A 361 -20.84 -17.18 -30.48
C LEU A 361 -20.89 -17.25 -32.01
N ASP A 362 -21.92 -17.91 -32.55
CA ASP A 362 -22.04 -18.15 -33.99
C ASP A 362 -22.44 -16.91 -34.80
N SER A 363 -23.05 -15.93 -34.14
CA SER A 363 -23.54 -14.65 -34.69
C SER A 363 -23.52 -13.56 -33.60
N GLU A 364 -23.85 -12.32 -33.97
CA GLU A 364 -23.97 -11.20 -33.01
C GLU A 364 -25.31 -11.23 -32.27
N PRO A 365 -25.33 -11.35 -30.93
CA PRO A 365 -26.55 -11.31 -30.15
C PRO A 365 -27.16 -9.89 -30.13
N LYS A 366 -28.48 -9.80 -30.28
CA LYS A 366 -29.24 -8.55 -30.41
C LYS A 366 -29.87 -8.11 -29.08
N CYS A 367 -30.18 -9.05 -28.21
CA CYS A 367 -30.65 -8.80 -26.84
C CYS A 367 -29.92 -9.72 -25.84
N ILE A 368 -30.21 -9.58 -24.54
CA ILE A 368 -29.49 -10.33 -23.50
C ILE A 368 -29.99 -11.78 -23.39
N GLU A 369 -31.23 -12.02 -23.76
CA GLU A 369 -31.91 -13.32 -23.77
C GLU A 369 -31.34 -14.29 -24.83
N GLU A 370 -30.63 -13.76 -25.84
CA GLU A 370 -29.88 -14.56 -26.83
C GLU A 370 -28.52 -15.04 -26.30
N LEU A 371 -28.05 -14.53 -25.15
CA LEU A 371 -26.79 -14.97 -24.55
C LEU A 371 -27.01 -16.24 -23.72
N PRO A 372 -26.28 -17.32 -24.00
CA PRO A 372 -26.38 -18.55 -23.21
C PRO A 372 -25.85 -18.35 -21.78
N GLU A 373 -26.41 -19.09 -20.83
CA GLU A 373 -25.76 -19.33 -19.54
C GLU A 373 -24.35 -19.94 -19.74
N TRP A 374 -23.51 -19.79 -18.73
CA TRP A 374 -22.22 -20.48 -18.66
C TRP A 374 -21.90 -20.90 -17.22
N ASN A 375 -20.74 -21.53 -17.03
CA ASN A 375 -20.25 -22.01 -15.74
C ASN A 375 -18.77 -21.68 -15.55
N PHE A 376 -18.25 -21.76 -14.33
CA PHE A 376 -16.82 -21.65 -14.01
C PHE A 376 -16.50 -22.39 -12.71
N ASP A 377 -15.21 -22.69 -12.51
CA ASP A 377 -14.69 -23.22 -11.25
C ASP A 377 -14.61 -22.12 -10.18
N GLY A 378 -15.49 -22.19 -9.19
CA GLY A 378 -15.53 -21.28 -8.05
C GLY A 378 -14.43 -21.52 -7.01
N SER A 379 -13.69 -22.63 -7.08
CA SER A 379 -12.58 -22.88 -6.14
C SER A 379 -11.38 -22.00 -6.45
N SER A 380 -11.14 -21.70 -7.74
CA SER A 380 -10.16 -20.69 -8.20
C SER A 380 -10.61 -19.22 -7.98
N THR A 381 -11.77 -18.96 -7.38
CA THR A 381 -12.33 -17.60 -7.17
C THR A 381 -12.78 -17.31 -5.74
N PHE A 382 -12.46 -18.17 -4.77
CA PHE A 382 -12.88 -18.07 -3.37
C PHE A 382 -14.41 -18.20 -3.14
N GLN A 383 -15.15 -18.87 -4.03
CA GLN A 383 -16.62 -18.95 -3.99
C GLN A 383 -17.20 -20.37 -3.75
N SER A 384 -16.36 -21.42 -3.81
CA SER A 384 -16.78 -22.81 -3.57
C SER A 384 -15.62 -23.73 -3.15
N GLU A 385 -15.93 -24.88 -2.55
CA GLU A 385 -14.97 -25.95 -2.31
C GLU A 385 -14.65 -26.74 -3.59
N GLY A 386 -13.42 -27.24 -3.72
CA GLY A 386 -12.96 -28.01 -4.90
C GLY A 386 -13.64 -29.36 -5.13
N SER A 387 -14.44 -29.84 -4.16
CA SER A 387 -15.24 -31.08 -4.25
C SER A 387 -16.53 -30.91 -5.05
N ASN A 388 -17.02 -29.67 -5.21
CA ASN A 388 -18.27 -29.32 -5.88
C ASN A 388 -18.19 -27.84 -6.32
N SER A 389 -17.29 -27.55 -7.26
CA SER A 389 -16.87 -26.18 -7.56
C SER A 389 -17.56 -25.51 -8.75
N ASP A 390 -18.43 -26.21 -9.48
CA ASP A 390 -19.14 -25.63 -10.62
C ASP A 390 -20.15 -24.55 -10.17
N MET A 391 -19.94 -23.33 -10.65
CA MET A 391 -20.80 -22.18 -10.41
C MET A 391 -21.33 -21.62 -11.72
N TYR A 392 -22.58 -21.16 -11.75
CA TYR A 392 -23.25 -20.64 -12.94
C TYR A 392 -23.06 -19.12 -13.10
N LEU A 393 -22.95 -18.70 -14.36
CA LEU A 393 -23.00 -17.32 -14.83
C LEU A 393 -24.29 -17.10 -15.61
N VAL A 394 -25.16 -16.23 -15.11
CA VAL A 394 -26.39 -15.80 -15.79
C VAL A 394 -26.18 -14.39 -16.33
N PRO A 395 -26.31 -14.13 -17.65
CA PRO A 395 -26.21 -12.79 -18.22
C PRO A 395 -27.14 -11.79 -17.52
N ALA A 396 -26.57 -10.67 -17.08
CA ALA A 396 -27.22 -9.64 -16.27
C ALA A 396 -27.29 -8.27 -16.98
N ALA A 397 -26.23 -7.88 -17.71
CA ALA A 397 -26.21 -6.74 -18.63
C ALA A 397 -25.25 -7.00 -19.81
N MET A 398 -25.52 -6.41 -20.99
CA MET A 398 -24.68 -6.54 -22.20
C MET A 398 -24.24 -5.18 -22.73
N PHE A 399 -22.96 -5.07 -23.09
CA PHE A 399 -22.31 -3.87 -23.61
C PHE A 399 -21.44 -4.20 -24.84
N ARG A 400 -21.06 -3.18 -25.63
CA ARG A 400 -20.10 -3.36 -26.74
C ARG A 400 -18.69 -3.50 -26.18
N ASP A 401 -17.86 -4.36 -26.74
CA ASP A 401 -16.47 -4.55 -26.29
C ASP A 401 -15.56 -3.43 -26.87
N PRO A 402 -15.00 -2.51 -26.05
CA PRO A 402 -14.15 -1.44 -26.55
C PRO A 402 -12.72 -1.91 -26.89
N PHE A 403 -12.31 -3.08 -26.42
CA PHE A 403 -10.98 -3.67 -26.65
C PHE A 403 -10.95 -4.49 -27.94
N ARG A 404 -12.08 -5.08 -28.32
CA ARG A 404 -12.25 -5.93 -29.52
C ARG A 404 -13.13 -5.32 -30.61
N LYS A 405 -13.88 -4.26 -30.30
CA LYS A 405 -14.87 -3.59 -31.16
C LYS A 405 -16.06 -4.48 -31.54
N ASP A 406 -17.08 -3.89 -32.15
CA ASP A 406 -18.21 -4.63 -32.74
C ASP A 406 -17.71 -5.67 -33.76
N PRO A 407 -18.35 -6.84 -33.86
CA PRO A 407 -19.60 -7.24 -33.19
C PRO A 407 -19.45 -7.67 -31.72
N ASN A 408 -18.23 -7.70 -31.16
CA ASN A 408 -17.91 -8.33 -29.88
C ASN A 408 -18.56 -7.63 -28.67
N LYS A 409 -18.83 -8.41 -27.61
CA LYS A 409 -19.64 -8.00 -26.46
C LYS A 409 -18.91 -8.20 -25.13
N LEU A 410 -19.12 -7.28 -24.20
CA LEU A 410 -18.95 -7.51 -22.76
C LEU A 410 -20.30 -7.95 -22.19
N VAL A 411 -20.29 -8.94 -21.31
CA VAL A 411 -21.48 -9.50 -20.66
C VAL A 411 -21.20 -9.53 -19.16
N PHE A 412 -21.86 -8.64 -18.41
CA PHE A 412 -21.85 -8.72 -16.95
C PHE A 412 -22.82 -9.81 -16.50
N CYS A 413 -22.47 -10.56 -15.46
CA CYS A 413 -23.21 -11.76 -15.03
C CYS A 413 -23.49 -11.79 -13.53
N GLU A 414 -24.67 -12.30 -13.16
CA GLU A 414 -24.93 -12.78 -11.81
C GLU A 414 -24.32 -14.17 -11.60
N VAL A 415 -23.86 -14.42 -10.37
CA VAL A 415 -23.23 -15.68 -9.96
C VAL A 415 -24.21 -16.50 -9.11
N PHE A 416 -24.36 -17.78 -9.47
CA PHE A 416 -25.17 -18.75 -8.71
C PHE A 416 -24.37 -20.01 -8.40
N LYS A 417 -24.62 -20.61 -7.23
CA LYS A 417 -24.03 -21.88 -6.79
C LYS A 417 -24.62 -23.06 -7.56
N TYR A 418 -24.00 -24.24 -7.44
CA TYR A 418 -24.47 -25.51 -8.02
C TYR A 418 -25.98 -25.78 -7.80
N ASN A 419 -26.54 -25.34 -6.68
CA ASN A 419 -27.95 -25.49 -6.30
C ASN A 419 -28.87 -24.34 -6.75
N ARG A 420 -28.42 -23.50 -7.70
CA ARG A 420 -29.12 -22.33 -8.26
C ARG A 420 -29.53 -21.25 -7.24
N LYS A 421 -28.98 -21.27 -6.02
CA LYS A 421 -29.01 -20.10 -5.11
C LYS A 421 -27.92 -19.08 -5.50
N PRO A 422 -28.11 -17.78 -5.22
CA PRO A 422 -27.05 -16.79 -5.41
C PRO A 422 -25.74 -17.16 -4.67
N ALA A 423 -24.61 -16.69 -5.18
CA ALA A 423 -23.37 -16.62 -4.40
C ALA A 423 -23.48 -15.52 -3.32
N GLU A 424 -22.66 -15.59 -2.27
CA GLU A 424 -22.73 -14.60 -1.17
C GLU A 424 -22.36 -13.18 -1.66
N THR A 425 -21.51 -13.08 -2.68
CA THR A 425 -21.13 -11.82 -3.35
C THR A 425 -22.06 -11.42 -4.50
N ASN A 426 -23.15 -12.16 -4.75
CA ASN A 426 -24.20 -11.74 -5.69
C ASN A 426 -25.23 -10.83 -4.99
N LEU A 427 -24.81 -9.62 -4.63
CA LEU A 427 -25.68 -8.62 -4.02
C LEU A 427 -26.69 -8.02 -5.02
N ARG A 428 -26.39 -8.08 -6.33
CA ARG A 428 -27.30 -7.69 -7.41
C ARG A 428 -28.67 -8.38 -7.30
N HIS A 429 -28.69 -9.67 -6.95
CA HIS A 429 -29.92 -10.45 -6.88
C HIS A 429 -30.97 -9.86 -5.92
N THR A 430 -30.55 -9.43 -4.73
CA THR A 430 -31.44 -8.78 -3.75
C THR A 430 -31.71 -7.33 -4.15
N CYS A 431 -30.68 -6.61 -4.62
CA CYS A 431 -30.79 -5.21 -5.03
C CYS A 431 -31.83 -5.05 -6.13
N LYS A 432 -31.84 -5.93 -7.15
CA LYS A 432 -32.83 -5.92 -8.23
C LYS A 432 -34.26 -6.05 -7.68
N ARG A 433 -34.52 -7.00 -6.78
CA ARG A 433 -35.85 -7.20 -6.16
C ARG A 433 -36.31 -5.93 -5.42
N ILE A 434 -35.40 -5.26 -4.70
CA ILE A 434 -35.67 -4.00 -4.00
C ILE A 434 -35.93 -2.84 -4.97
N MET A 435 -35.19 -2.75 -6.08
CA MET A 435 -35.41 -1.75 -7.14
C MET A 435 -36.75 -1.95 -7.85
N ASP A 436 -37.12 -3.21 -8.15
CA ASP A 436 -38.40 -3.55 -8.79
C ASP A 436 -39.59 -3.05 -7.94
N MET A 437 -39.53 -3.23 -6.62
CA MET A 437 -40.57 -2.81 -5.65
C MET A 437 -40.82 -1.29 -5.61
N VAL A 438 -39.82 -0.46 -5.94
CA VAL A 438 -39.91 1.01 -5.90
C VAL A 438 -39.83 1.65 -7.30
N SER A 439 -39.93 0.85 -8.35
CA SER A 439 -39.86 1.29 -9.76
C SER A 439 -40.81 2.45 -10.09
N ASN A 440 -42.00 2.48 -9.47
CA ASN A 440 -42.96 3.58 -9.58
C ASN A 440 -42.43 4.94 -9.10
N GLN A 441 -41.46 4.97 -8.18
CA GLN A 441 -40.82 6.18 -7.68
C GLN A 441 -39.63 6.63 -8.54
N ARG A 442 -39.23 5.83 -9.54
CA ARG A 442 -38.13 6.08 -10.49
C ARG A 442 -36.84 6.58 -9.81
N PRO A 443 -36.23 5.74 -8.94
CA PRO A 443 -34.98 6.09 -8.25
C PRO A 443 -33.84 6.27 -9.27
N TRP A 444 -33.23 7.45 -9.26
CA TRP A 444 -32.04 7.76 -10.06
C TRP A 444 -30.83 7.91 -9.16
N PHE A 445 -29.73 7.31 -9.58
CA PHE A 445 -28.43 7.36 -8.93
C PHE A 445 -27.37 7.94 -9.87
N GLY A 446 -26.35 8.59 -9.31
CA GLY A 446 -25.10 8.88 -10.00
C GLY A 446 -23.93 8.73 -9.04
N MET A 447 -22.89 7.99 -9.41
CA MET A 447 -21.77 7.67 -8.53
C MET A 447 -20.45 8.26 -9.04
N GLU A 448 -19.76 8.95 -8.14
CA GLU A 448 -18.49 9.65 -8.33
C GLU A 448 -17.34 8.70 -7.94
N GLN A 449 -16.84 7.89 -8.88
CA GLN A 449 -15.80 6.90 -8.59
C GLN A 449 -14.41 7.54 -8.60
N GLU A 450 -13.88 7.84 -7.41
CA GLU A 450 -12.48 8.16 -7.23
C GLU A 450 -11.62 6.89 -7.27
N TYR A 451 -10.39 7.00 -7.76
CA TYR A 451 -9.39 5.92 -7.81
C TYR A 451 -7.97 6.49 -7.88
N THR A 452 -6.97 5.70 -7.51
CA THR A 452 -5.54 6.09 -7.63
C THR A 452 -4.80 5.17 -8.58
N LEU A 453 -3.97 5.74 -9.44
CA LEU A 453 -3.06 5.00 -10.32
C LEU A 453 -1.76 4.68 -9.57
N MET A 454 -1.33 3.42 -9.64
CA MET A 454 -0.15 2.89 -8.95
C MET A 454 0.79 2.21 -9.96
N GLY A 455 2.09 2.26 -9.70
CA GLY A 455 3.08 1.40 -10.34
C GLY A 455 2.95 -0.05 -9.86
N THR A 456 3.68 -0.96 -10.51
CA THR A 456 3.76 -2.37 -10.09
C THR A 456 4.66 -2.62 -8.88
N ASP A 457 5.25 -1.55 -8.33
CA ASP A 457 5.98 -1.49 -7.06
C ASP A 457 5.07 -1.13 -5.87
N GLY A 458 3.77 -0.88 -6.12
CA GLY A 458 2.84 -0.42 -5.09
C GLY A 458 2.93 1.08 -4.75
N HIS A 459 3.78 1.85 -5.44
CA HIS A 459 3.92 3.29 -5.25
C HIS A 459 3.01 4.06 -6.22
N PRO A 460 2.47 5.26 -5.90
CA PRO A 460 1.58 5.97 -6.82
C PRO A 460 2.28 6.41 -8.12
N PHE A 461 1.57 6.29 -9.25
CA PHE A 461 2.15 6.44 -10.58
C PHE A 461 2.68 7.87 -10.82
N GLY A 462 3.94 7.98 -11.23
CA GLY A 462 4.60 9.27 -11.49
C GLY A 462 5.09 10.00 -10.23
N TRP A 463 4.95 9.41 -9.04
CA TRP A 463 5.61 9.93 -7.84
C TRP A 463 7.13 9.64 -7.89
N PRO A 464 7.97 10.42 -7.16
CA PRO A 464 9.39 10.10 -7.02
C PRO A 464 9.58 8.74 -6.35
N SER A 465 10.46 7.89 -6.89
CA SER A 465 10.79 6.59 -6.30
C SER A 465 11.24 6.74 -4.85
N ASN A 466 10.63 6.00 -3.94
CA ASN A 466 10.83 6.07 -2.49
C ASN A 466 10.66 7.49 -1.89
N GLY A 467 9.80 8.31 -2.51
CA GLY A 467 9.60 9.71 -2.11
C GLY A 467 8.22 10.27 -2.45
N PHE A 468 8.02 11.53 -2.06
CA PHE A 468 6.76 12.24 -2.20
C PHE A 468 6.87 13.39 -3.22
N PRO A 469 5.81 13.68 -3.99
CA PRO A 469 5.72 14.90 -4.78
C PRO A 469 5.48 16.14 -3.87
N GLY A 470 5.27 17.30 -4.48
CA GLY A 470 4.90 18.51 -3.74
C GLY A 470 3.56 18.37 -2.99
N PRO A 471 3.28 19.22 -1.98
CA PRO A 471 2.02 19.18 -1.24
C PRO A 471 0.78 19.33 -2.13
N GLN A 472 -0.35 18.75 -1.69
CA GLN A 472 -1.63 18.85 -2.39
C GLN A 472 -2.07 20.30 -2.63
N GLY A 473 -2.78 20.53 -3.73
CA GLY A 473 -3.19 21.86 -4.18
C GLY A 473 -3.16 22.05 -5.70
N PRO A 474 -2.01 21.85 -6.39
CA PRO A 474 -1.91 22.10 -7.84
C PRO A 474 -2.45 20.96 -8.72
N TYR A 475 -2.88 19.84 -8.13
CA TYR A 475 -3.22 18.60 -8.84
C TYR A 475 -4.70 18.51 -9.25
N TYR A 476 -5.61 19.00 -8.41
CA TYR A 476 -7.05 19.00 -8.68
C TYR A 476 -7.38 19.78 -9.95
N CYS A 477 -8.01 19.12 -10.93
CA CYS A 477 -8.24 19.63 -12.28
C CYS A 477 -6.98 20.19 -12.98
N GLY A 478 -5.79 19.74 -12.58
CA GLY A 478 -4.51 20.26 -13.04
C GLY A 478 -4.15 19.92 -14.50
N VAL A 479 -3.25 20.70 -15.09
CA VAL A 479 -2.72 20.51 -16.44
C VAL A 479 -1.22 20.80 -16.48
N GLY A 480 -0.49 20.00 -17.28
CA GLY A 480 0.98 20.00 -17.32
C GLY A 480 1.58 18.70 -16.78
N ALA A 481 2.78 18.37 -17.27
CA ALA A 481 3.45 17.10 -16.95
C ALA A 481 3.83 16.95 -15.47
N ASP A 482 3.97 18.07 -14.74
CA ASP A 482 4.25 18.15 -13.31
C ASP A 482 2.98 18.31 -12.44
N LYS A 483 1.78 18.06 -13.01
CA LYS A 483 0.49 18.03 -12.27
C LYS A 483 -0.38 16.81 -12.57
N ALA A 484 -0.50 16.41 -13.83
CA ALA A 484 -1.52 15.43 -14.26
C ALA A 484 -0.92 14.09 -14.71
N TYR A 485 -0.60 13.22 -13.75
CA TYR A 485 0.05 11.93 -14.01
C TYR A 485 -0.96 10.87 -14.48
N GLY A 486 -0.70 10.24 -15.63
CA GLY A 486 -1.52 9.11 -16.13
C GLY A 486 -2.76 9.48 -16.95
N ARG A 487 -2.88 10.73 -17.45
CA ARG A 487 -4.05 11.19 -18.22
C ARG A 487 -4.45 10.29 -19.39
N ASP A 488 -3.48 9.66 -20.07
CA ASP A 488 -3.75 8.79 -21.23
C ASP A 488 -4.71 7.62 -20.90
N ILE A 489 -4.65 7.11 -19.66
CA ILE A 489 -5.53 6.07 -19.13
C ILE A 489 -6.96 6.60 -18.98
N VAL A 490 -7.10 7.84 -18.50
CA VAL A 490 -8.39 8.51 -18.25
C VAL A 490 -9.10 8.80 -19.58
N GLU A 491 -8.39 9.37 -20.55
CA GLU A 491 -8.91 9.64 -21.89
C GLU A 491 -9.30 8.33 -22.60
N ALA A 492 -8.46 7.28 -22.51
CA ALA A 492 -8.76 5.97 -23.06
C ALA A 492 -9.96 5.29 -22.37
N HIS A 493 -10.07 5.37 -21.04
CA HIS A 493 -11.20 4.86 -20.26
C HIS A 493 -12.50 5.57 -20.62
N TYR A 494 -12.50 6.91 -20.68
CA TYR A 494 -13.68 7.69 -21.08
C TYR A 494 -14.13 7.31 -22.49
N ARG A 495 -13.20 7.24 -23.46
CA ARG A 495 -13.51 6.81 -24.84
C ARG A 495 -14.00 5.36 -24.91
N ALA A 496 -13.48 4.46 -24.09
CA ALA A 496 -13.91 3.06 -24.01
C ALA A 496 -15.32 2.93 -23.42
N CYS A 497 -15.61 3.62 -22.32
CA CYS A 497 -16.94 3.67 -21.70
C CYS A 497 -18.01 4.24 -22.66
N LEU A 498 -17.72 5.36 -23.33
CA LEU A 498 -18.61 5.94 -24.35
C LEU A 498 -18.84 5.00 -25.54
N TYR A 499 -17.84 4.22 -25.94
CA TYR A 499 -18.01 3.21 -26.99
C TYR A 499 -18.85 2.02 -26.51
N ALA A 500 -18.59 1.52 -25.30
CA ALA A 500 -19.29 0.37 -24.72
C ALA A 500 -20.80 0.62 -24.51
N GLY A 501 -21.22 1.89 -24.38
CA GLY A 501 -22.59 2.30 -24.03
C GLY A 501 -22.77 2.59 -22.54
N ILE A 502 -21.68 2.77 -21.80
CA ILE A 502 -21.70 3.11 -20.38
C ILE A 502 -22.13 4.57 -20.21
N LYS A 503 -23.03 4.82 -19.25
CA LYS A 503 -23.54 6.16 -18.90
C LYS A 503 -22.51 6.98 -18.12
N ILE A 504 -21.35 7.25 -18.71
CA ILE A 504 -20.30 8.10 -18.13
C ILE A 504 -20.66 9.59 -18.30
N GLY A 505 -20.80 10.30 -17.18
CA GLY A 505 -21.20 11.71 -17.11
C GLY A 505 -20.03 12.70 -17.17
N GLY A 506 -18.84 12.30 -16.74
CA GLY A 506 -17.65 13.17 -16.68
C GLY A 506 -16.43 12.51 -16.03
N THR A 507 -15.34 13.28 -15.92
CA THR A 507 -14.07 12.90 -15.29
C THR A 507 -13.30 14.13 -14.78
N ASN A 508 -12.54 13.99 -13.69
CA ASN A 508 -11.61 15.00 -13.17
C ASN A 508 -10.29 14.38 -12.69
N ALA A 509 -9.22 15.19 -12.67
CA ALA A 509 -8.01 14.91 -11.90
C ALA A 509 -8.27 15.32 -10.45
N GLU A 510 -7.94 14.46 -9.49
CA GLU A 510 -8.29 14.68 -8.08
C GLU A 510 -7.20 15.40 -7.27
N VAL A 511 -7.49 15.66 -5.99
CA VAL A 511 -6.63 16.45 -5.09
C VAL A 511 -5.27 15.79 -4.82
N MET A 512 -5.20 14.46 -4.76
CA MET A 512 -3.93 13.72 -4.67
C MET A 512 -3.32 13.51 -6.07
N PRO A 513 -2.01 13.73 -6.27
CA PRO A 513 -1.36 13.46 -7.55
C PRO A 513 -1.45 11.96 -7.89
N ALA A 514 -1.82 11.65 -9.14
CA ALA A 514 -2.19 10.32 -9.64
C ALA A 514 -3.55 9.76 -9.16
N GLN A 515 -4.32 10.52 -8.36
CA GLN A 515 -5.75 10.25 -8.12
C GLN A 515 -6.60 10.89 -9.22
N TRP A 516 -7.65 10.20 -9.61
CA TRP A 516 -8.59 10.61 -10.67
C TRP A 516 -10.01 10.19 -10.29
N GLU A 517 -11.00 10.79 -10.95
CA GLU A 517 -12.41 10.48 -10.77
C GLU A 517 -13.10 10.26 -12.12
N PHE A 518 -14.09 9.36 -12.16
CA PHE A 518 -15.08 9.30 -13.23
C PHE A 518 -16.50 9.20 -12.67
N GLN A 519 -17.44 9.97 -13.24
CA GLN A 519 -18.84 9.95 -12.82
C GLN A 519 -19.66 9.00 -13.71
N ILE A 520 -20.43 8.10 -13.10
CA ILE A 520 -21.40 7.25 -13.79
C ILE A 520 -22.84 7.67 -13.42
N GLY A 521 -23.67 7.94 -14.42
CA GLY A 521 -25.09 8.24 -14.28
C GLY A 521 -25.52 9.57 -14.94
N PRO A 522 -26.80 9.98 -14.78
CA PRO A 522 -27.83 9.30 -13.99
C PRO A 522 -28.24 7.92 -14.54
N CYS A 523 -28.31 6.93 -13.65
CA CYS A 523 -28.81 5.57 -13.90
C CYS A 523 -30.10 5.34 -13.12
N GLU A 524 -31.06 4.59 -13.69
CA GLU A 524 -32.34 4.29 -13.01
C GLU A 524 -32.33 2.89 -12.41
N GLY A 525 -32.51 2.79 -11.10
CA GLY A 525 -32.52 1.52 -10.37
C GLY A 525 -31.24 0.69 -10.57
N ILE A 526 -31.42 -0.57 -10.97
CA ILE A 526 -30.35 -1.59 -11.04
C ILE A 526 -29.24 -1.25 -12.04
N ASP A 527 -29.54 -0.43 -13.05
CA ASP A 527 -28.57 0.10 -14.02
C ASP A 527 -27.31 0.66 -13.34
N MET A 528 -27.44 1.29 -12.16
CA MET A 528 -26.33 1.95 -11.49
C MET A 528 -25.18 0.99 -11.18
N GLY A 529 -25.49 -0.18 -10.63
CA GLY A 529 -24.48 -1.19 -10.31
C GLY A 529 -23.91 -1.86 -11.56
N ASP A 530 -24.76 -2.19 -12.54
CA ASP A 530 -24.32 -2.79 -13.80
C ASP A 530 -23.38 -1.86 -14.58
N HIS A 531 -23.70 -0.57 -14.67
CA HIS A 531 -22.85 0.43 -15.33
C HIS A 531 -21.55 0.68 -14.56
N LEU A 532 -21.57 0.79 -13.22
CA LEU A 532 -20.34 1.05 -12.47
C LEU A 532 -19.40 -0.16 -12.45
N TRP A 533 -19.90 -1.38 -12.25
CA TRP A 533 -19.05 -2.58 -12.27
C TRP A 533 -18.38 -2.80 -13.64
N VAL A 534 -19.07 -2.55 -14.75
CA VAL A 534 -18.46 -2.62 -16.08
C VAL A 534 -17.53 -1.42 -16.34
N ALA A 535 -17.80 -0.23 -15.81
CA ALA A 535 -16.86 0.89 -15.88
C ALA A 535 -15.55 0.61 -15.11
N ARG A 536 -15.63 -0.01 -13.92
CA ARG A 536 -14.47 -0.51 -13.15
C ARG A 536 -13.71 -1.58 -13.94
N PHE A 537 -14.42 -2.53 -14.55
CA PHE A 537 -13.80 -3.55 -15.42
C PHE A 537 -13.02 -2.91 -16.57
N ILE A 538 -13.63 -1.95 -17.29
CA ILE A 538 -12.99 -1.23 -18.39
C ILE A 538 -11.75 -0.48 -17.89
N LEU A 539 -11.78 0.12 -16.69
CA LEU A 539 -10.61 0.81 -16.11
C LEU A 539 -9.45 -0.16 -15.90
N HIS A 540 -9.64 -1.27 -15.19
CA HIS A 540 -8.58 -2.26 -14.97
C HIS A 540 -8.03 -2.81 -16.30
N ARG A 541 -8.91 -3.07 -17.28
CA ARG A 541 -8.54 -3.55 -18.62
C ARG A 541 -7.73 -2.54 -19.43
N VAL A 542 -7.97 -1.23 -19.26
CA VAL A 542 -7.15 -0.15 -19.85
C VAL A 542 -5.81 -0.06 -19.11
N CYS A 543 -5.82 -0.02 -17.78
CA CYS A 543 -4.62 0.04 -16.95
C CYS A 543 -3.64 -1.11 -17.24
N GLU A 544 -4.14 -2.34 -17.45
CA GLU A 544 -3.32 -3.50 -17.81
C GLU A 544 -2.57 -3.31 -19.14
N ASP A 545 -3.21 -2.70 -20.15
CA ASP A 545 -2.55 -2.42 -21.43
C ASP A 545 -1.47 -1.34 -21.29
N PHE A 546 -1.67 -0.34 -20.42
CA PHE A 546 -0.67 0.68 -20.06
C PHE A 546 0.40 0.19 -19.07
N GLY A 547 0.17 -0.92 -18.36
CA GLY A 547 1.12 -1.50 -17.41
C GLY A 547 1.03 -1.00 -15.98
N VAL A 548 -0.06 -0.34 -15.59
CA VAL A 548 -0.27 0.23 -14.25
C VAL A 548 -1.41 -0.48 -13.53
N ILE A 549 -1.56 -0.20 -12.24
CA ILE A 549 -2.67 -0.69 -11.40
C ILE A 549 -3.59 0.51 -11.09
N ALA A 550 -4.91 0.30 -11.14
CA ALA A 550 -5.86 1.22 -10.51
C ALA A 550 -6.33 0.60 -9.19
N THR A 551 -6.20 1.33 -8.09
CA THR A 551 -6.72 0.95 -6.77
C THR A 551 -7.96 1.76 -6.42
N PHE A 552 -8.93 1.08 -5.81
CA PHE A 552 -10.12 1.67 -5.19
C PHE A 552 -10.02 1.69 -3.65
N ASP A 553 -8.83 1.45 -3.09
CA ASP A 553 -8.62 1.56 -1.65
C ASP A 553 -8.97 2.98 -1.16
N PRO A 554 -9.76 3.15 -0.09
CA PRO A 554 -10.23 4.47 0.35
C PRO A 554 -9.17 5.35 1.01
N LYS A 555 -7.96 4.84 1.32
CA LYS A 555 -6.84 5.61 1.87
C LYS A 555 -5.52 4.96 1.41
N PRO A 556 -5.16 5.09 0.11
CA PRO A 556 -4.05 4.34 -0.47
C PRO A 556 -2.69 4.80 0.05
N ILE A 557 -2.56 6.06 0.44
CA ILE A 557 -1.37 6.60 1.13
C ILE A 557 -1.79 7.22 2.48
N PRO A 558 -1.17 6.83 3.61
CA PRO A 558 -1.43 7.42 4.92
C PRO A 558 -1.11 8.93 5.03
N GLY A 559 -1.60 9.56 6.09
CA GLY A 559 -1.28 10.95 6.41
C GLY A 559 -2.00 11.98 5.52
N ASN A 560 -1.30 13.06 5.16
CA ASN A 560 -1.86 14.29 4.57
C ASN A 560 -2.16 14.23 3.05
N TRP A 561 -2.49 13.04 2.54
CA TRP A 561 -2.99 12.82 1.18
C TRP A 561 -4.48 12.52 1.21
N ASN A 562 -5.22 12.86 0.15
CA ASN A 562 -6.65 12.54 0.09
C ASN A 562 -6.89 11.02 0.12
N GLY A 563 -8.06 10.64 0.61
CA GLY A 563 -8.58 9.29 0.42
C GLY A 563 -9.46 9.21 -0.83
N ALA A 564 -9.91 8.01 -1.19
CA ALA A 564 -10.77 7.76 -2.33
C ALA A 564 -12.23 7.44 -1.90
N GLY A 565 -13.19 8.23 -2.36
CA GLY A 565 -14.63 8.03 -2.15
C GLY A 565 -15.37 7.38 -3.33
N CYS A 566 -16.64 7.05 -3.09
CA CYS A 566 -17.61 6.79 -4.16
C CYS A 566 -18.92 7.56 -3.90
N HIS A 567 -18.88 8.90 -3.96
CA HIS A 567 -20.04 9.71 -3.54
C HIS A 567 -21.27 9.36 -4.39
N THR A 568 -22.40 9.14 -3.72
CA THR A 568 -23.62 8.64 -4.37
C THR A 568 -24.70 9.70 -4.34
N ASN A 569 -24.92 10.30 -5.51
CA ASN A 569 -26.02 11.21 -5.78
C ASN A 569 -27.32 10.42 -5.95
N PHE A 570 -28.38 10.79 -5.23
CA PHE A 570 -29.66 10.06 -5.25
C PHE A 570 -30.88 10.99 -5.36
N SER A 571 -31.87 10.58 -6.16
CA SER A 571 -33.18 11.22 -6.23
C SER A 571 -34.31 10.25 -6.61
N THR A 572 -35.53 10.50 -6.13
CA THR A 572 -36.76 9.93 -6.72
C THR A 572 -37.43 10.94 -7.65
N LYS A 573 -38.44 10.50 -8.40
CA LYS A 573 -39.33 11.39 -9.16
C LYS A 573 -39.83 12.57 -8.32
N ALA A 574 -40.32 12.31 -7.11
CA ALA A 574 -40.85 13.34 -6.21
C ALA A 574 -39.78 14.35 -5.74
N MET A 575 -38.52 13.92 -5.60
CA MET A 575 -37.41 14.83 -5.28
C MET A 575 -37.03 15.74 -6.46
N ARG A 576 -37.26 15.30 -7.71
CA ARG A 576 -36.97 16.05 -8.94
C ARG A 576 -38.10 16.98 -9.38
N GLU A 577 -39.32 16.79 -8.88
CA GLU A 577 -40.49 17.64 -9.14
C GLU A 577 -40.48 18.93 -8.27
N GLU A 578 -41.36 19.89 -8.56
CA GLU A 578 -41.35 21.21 -7.89
C GLU A 578 -41.55 21.10 -6.36
N ASN A 579 -40.71 21.80 -5.60
CA ASN A 579 -40.60 21.71 -4.13
C ASN A 579 -40.12 20.34 -3.61
N GLY A 580 -39.54 19.49 -4.47
CA GLY A 580 -39.00 18.18 -4.13
C GLY A 580 -37.91 18.15 -3.04
N LEU A 581 -37.34 19.30 -2.67
CA LEU A 581 -36.46 19.48 -1.51
C LEU A 581 -37.09 18.95 -0.20
N LYS A 582 -38.42 19.05 -0.04
CA LYS A 582 -39.12 18.45 1.11
C LYS A 582 -38.86 16.95 1.23
N TYR A 583 -38.90 16.22 0.10
CA TYR A 583 -38.65 14.78 0.07
C TYR A 583 -37.17 14.43 0.24
N ILE A 584 -36.27 15.35 -0.18
CA ILE A 584 -34.83 15.25 0.10
C ILE A 584 -34.58 15.35 1.62
N GLU A 585 -35.15 16.35 2.28
CA GLU A 585 -35.04 16.54 3.74
C GLU A 585 -35.65 15.34 4.51
N GLU A 586 -36.81 14.84 4.09
CA GLU A 586 -37.42 13.62 4.65
C GLU A 586 -36.57 12.37 4.48
N ALA A 587 -35.81 12.23 3.38
CA ALA A 587 -34.92 11.09 3.16
C ALA A 587 -33.64 11.20 4.01
N ILE A 588 -33.06 12.40 4.10
CA ILE A 588 -31.89 12.69 4.94
C ILE A 588 -32.20 12.42 6.42
N GLU A 589 -33.42 12.74 6.88
CA GLU A 589 -33.87 12.49 8.25
C GLU A 589 -34.28 11.02 8.52
N LYS A 590 -34.23 10.14 7.51
CA LYS A 590 -34.22 8.67 7.69
C LYS A 590 -32.79 8.15 7.74
N LEU A 591 -31.90 8.68 6.88
CA LEU A 591 -30.47 8.34 6.87
C LEU A 591 -29.75 8.69 8.19
N SER A 592 -30.15 9.80 8.83
CA SER A 592 -29.65 10.22 10.15
C SER A 592 -29.80 9.11 11.21
N LYS A 593 -30.92 8.39 11.16
CA LYS A 593 -31.29 7.32 12.11
C LYS A 593 -30.71 5.95 11.79
N ARG A 594 -30.05 5.78 10.63
CA ARG A 594 -29.42 4.51 10.20
C ARG A 594 -27.94 4.65 9.82
N HIS A 595 -27.25 5.68 10.31
CA HIS A 595 -25.86 5.96 9.92
C HIS A 595 -24.95 4.72 9.98
N GLN A 596 -24.95 3.97 11.09
CA GLN A 596 -24.12 2.77 11.27
C GLN A 596 -24.50 1.61 10.33
N TYR A 597 -25.78 1.39 10.03
CA TYR A 597 -26.22 0.43 9.02
C TYR A 597 -25.66 0.78 7.62
N HIS A 598 -25.70 2.07 7.25
CA HIS A 598 -25.11 2.52 6.00
C HIS A 598 -23.58 2.35 5.99
N ILE A 599 -22.85 2.72 7.05
CA ILE A 599 -21.40 2.50 7.14
C ILE A 599 -21.04 1.02 6.91
N ARG A 600 -21.80 0.08 7.51
CA ARG A 600 -21.59 -1.36 7.28
C ARG A 600 -21.86 -1.84 5.84
N ALA A 601 -22.69 -1.13 5.07
CA ALA A 601 -22.96 -1.43 3.66
C ALA A 601 -22.04 -0.67 2.68
N TYR A 602 -21.17 0.21 3.18
CA TYR A 602 -20.46 1.22 2.39
C TYR A 602 -18.96 0.93 2.17
N ASP A 603 -18.45 -0.16 2.73
CA ASP A 603 -17.27 -0.89 2.21
C ASP A 603 -17.45 -2.42 2.44
N PRO A 604 -16.73 -3.28 1.70
CA PRO A 604 -16.87 -4.74 1.79
C PRO A 604 -16.44 -5.34 3.14
N LYS A 605 -15.75 -4.56 4.00
CA LYS A 605 -15.24 -4.97 5.31
C LYS A 605 -16.05 -4.36 6.45
N GLY A 606 -17.29 -3.92 6.18
CA GLY A 606 -18.26 -3.49 7.19
C GLY A 606 -17.96 -2.13 7.84
N GLY A 607 -17.17 -1.28 7.19
CA GLY A 607 -16.75 0.04 7.68
C GLY A 607 -15.26 0.12 8.04
N LEU A 608 -14.55 -1.01 8.06
CA LEU A 608 -13.14 -1.09 8.48
C LEU A 608 -12.17 -0.42 7.49
N ASP A 609 -12.45 -0.48 6.19
CA ASP A 609 -11.61 0.23 5.20
C ASP A 609 -11.88 1.74 5.24
N ASN A 610 -13.16 2.11 5.24
CA ASN A 610 -13.62 3.49 5.20
C ASN A 610 -13.27 4.27 6.48
N ALA A 611 -13.02 3.58 7.61
CA ALA A 611 -12.46 4.16 8.83
C ALA A 611 -11.10 4.85 8.62
N ARG A 612 -10.30 4.39 7.65
CA ARG A 612 -9.01 5.02 7.27
C ARG A 612 -9.20 6.34 6.52
N ARG A 613 -10.41 6.60 5.99
CA ARG A 613 -10.78 7.76 5.18
C ARG A 613 -11.60 8.78 5.95
N LEU A 614 -12.74 8.35 6.51
CA LEU A 614 -13.75 9.18 7.19
C LEU A 614 -13.27 9.64 8.58
N THR A 615 -12.33 10.57 8.57
CA THR A 615 -11.64 11.09 9.76
C THR A 615 -12.19 12.42 10.25
N GLY A 616 -12.93 13.15 9.41
CA GLY A 616 -13.29 14.56 9.63
C GLY A 616 -12.26 15.56 9.08
N PHE A 617 -11.14 15.07 8.53
CA PHE A 617 -10.14 15.87 7.80
C PHE A 617 -10.24 15.62 6.29
N HIS A 618 -9.48 16.37 5.49
CA HIS A 618 -9.39 16.18 4.02
C HIS A 618 -10.75 16.13 3.29
N GLU A 619 -11.65 17.06 3.65
CA GLU A 619 -13.00 17.16 3.07
C GLU A 619 -13.90 15.92 3.27
N THR A 620 -13.64 15.11 4.31
CA THR A 620 -14.50 13.99 4.76
C THR A 620 -15.30 14.34 6.02
N SER A 621 -16.39 13.61 6.29
CA SER A 621 -16.97 13.58 7.64
C SER A 621 -16.20 12.60 8.54
N ASN A 622 -16.46 12.62 9.85
CA ASN A 622 -16.07 11.49 10.70
C ASN A 622 -16.93 10.25 10.37
N ILE A 623 -16.44 9.05 10.69
CA ILE A 623 -17.16 7.78 10.51
C ILE A 623 -18.21 7.50 11.59
N ASN A 624 -18.14 8.17 12.74
CA ASN A 624 -19.08 7.96 13.84
C ASN A 624 -20.30 8.90 13.75
N ASP A 625 -20.08 10.11 13.23
CA ASP A 625 -21.03 11.22 13.29
C ASP A 625 -21.78 11.42 11.96
N PHE A 626 -23.11 11.34 11.99
CA PHE A 626 -23.93 11.77 10.86
C PHE A 626 -24.08 13.29 10.84
N SER A 627 -23.86 13.90 9.67
CA SER A 627 -24.06 15.32 9.43
C SER A 627 -24.62 15.59 8.04
N ALA A 628 -25.42 16.64 7.89
CA ALA A 628 -25.98 17.08 6.61
C ALA A 628 -25.88 18.60 6.44
N GLY A 629 -25.72 19.09 5.21
CA GLY A 629 -25.71 20.54 4.97
C GLY A 629 -25.71 20.97 3.51
N VAL A 630 -26.22 22.17 3.25
CA VAL A 630 -26.21 22.79 1.91
C VAL A 630 -24.79 23.21 1.54
N ALA A 631 -24.27 22.66 0.45
CA ALA A 631 -22.93 22.87 -0.09
C ALA A 631 -21.76 22.58 0.87
N ASN A 632 -21.99 21.93 2.01
CA ASN A 632 -20.94 21.52 2.94
C ASN A 632 -20.27 20.23 2.45
N ARG A 633 -18.96 20.26 2.15
CA ARG A 633 -18.18 19.06 1.78
C ARG A 633 -17.76 18.20 2.98
N GLY A 634 -17.56 18.79 4.17
CA GLY A 634 -17.25 18.05 5.40
C GLY A 634 -18.45 17.37 6.05
N ALA A 635 -19.64 17.47 5.45
CA ALA A 635 -20.84 16.77 5.90
C ALA A 635 -20.91 15.36 5.32
N SER A 636 -21.55 14.44 6.06
CA SER A 636 -21.82 13.08 5.57
C SER A 636 -22.77 13.09 4.36
N ILE A 637 -23.78 13.96 4.37
CA ILE A 637 -24.68 14.23 3.24
C ILE A 637 -24.57 15.69 2.81
N ARG A 638 -24.36 15.92 1.50
CA ARG A 638 -24.35 17.26 0.90
C ARG A 638 -25.64 17.48 0.10
N ILE A 639 -26.32 18.61 0.34
CA ILE A 639 -27.33 19.13 -0.59
C ILE A 639 -26.62 20.11 -1.53
N PRO A 640 -26.61 19.91 -2.86
CA PRO A 640 -25.96 20.84 -3.79
C PRO A 640 -26.55 22.25 -3.69
N ARG A 641 -25.72 23.29 -3.91
CA ARG A 641 -26.16 24.69 -3.79
C ARG A 641 -27.36 25.00 -4.69
N THR A 642 -27.31 24.53 -5.93
CA THR A 642 -28.39 24.68 -6.93
C THR A 642 -29.68 24.01 -6.47
N VAL A 643 -29.62 22.81 -5.89
CA VAL A 643 -30.78 22.09 -5.33
C VAL A 643 -31.44 22.87 -4.19
N GLY A 644 -30.64 23.49 -3.32
CA GLY A 644 -31.14 24.37 -2.26
C GLY A 644 -31.77 25.68 -2.78
N GLN A 645 -31.40 26.14 -3.98
CA GLN A 645 -31.95 27.34 -4.61
C GLN A 645 -33.23 27.03 -5.42
N GLU A 646 -33.21 25.97 -6.23
CA GLU A 646 -34.34 25.52 -7.06
C GLU A 646 -35.39 24.71 -6.26
N LYS A 647 -35.06 24.30 -5.03
CA LYS A 647 -35.88 23.49 -4.13
C LYS A 647 -36.33 22.14 -4.70
N LYS A 648 -35.52 21.55 -5.58
CA LYS A 648 -35.71 20.24 -6.22
C LYS A 648 -34.38 19.69 -6.74
N GLY A 649 -34.32 18.38 -6.98
CA GLY A 649 -33.16 17.70 -7.57
C GLY A 649 -32.79 16.42 -6.81
N TYR A 650 -31.60 16.41 -6.21
CA TYR A 650 -30.96 15.26 -5.57
C TYR A 650 -30.15 15.66 -4.33
N PHE A 651 -29.76 14.69 -3.52
CA PHE A 651 -28.69 14.86 -2.52
C PHE A 651 -27.52 13.91 -2.80
N GLU A 652 -26.37 14.20 -2.20
CA GLU A 652 -25.11 13.48 -2.36
C GLU A 652 -24.72 12.84 -1.03
N ASP A 653 -24.67 11.50 -0.97
CA ASP A 653 -24.11 10.77 0.16
C ASP A 653 -22.59 10.64 -0.03
N ARG A 654 -21.81 11.30 0.83
CA ARG A 654 -20.34 11.36 0.73
C ARG A 654 -19.64 10.18 1.44
N ARG A 655 -20.41 9.38 2.17
CA ARG A 655 -19.89 8.30 3.02
C ARG A 655 -19.37 7.06 2.27
N PRO A 656 -19.86 6.63 1.09
CA PRO A 656 -19.37 5.39 0.49
C PRO A 656 -17.87 5.41 0.17
N SER A 657 -17.21 4.29 0.43
CA SER A 657 -15.81 4.04 0.08
C SER A 657 -15.63 3.89 -1.43
N ALA A 658 -14.46 4.20 -1.98
CA ALA A 658 -14.15 3.91 -3.38
C ALA A 658 -14.30 2.40 -3.74
N ASN A 659 -14.04 1.48 -2.80
CA ASN A 659 -14.20 0.02 -2.99
C ASN A 659 -15.61 -0.52 -2.67
N CYS A 660 -16.62 0.32 -2.46
CA CYS A 660 -17.98 -0.15 -2.16
C CYS A 660 -18.59 -0.99 -3.30
N ASP A 661 -19.47 -1.94 -2.99
CA ASP A 661 -20.36 -2.51 -4.03
C ASP A 661 -21.52 -1.52 -4.28
N PRO A 662 -21.68 -0.96 -5.51
CA PRO A 662 -22.84 -0.14 -5.84
C PRO A 662 -24.19 -0.83 -5.59
N PHE A 663 -24.29 -2.17 -5.68
CA PHE A 663 -25.54 -2.87 -5.36
C PHE A 663 -25.88 -2.73 -3.87
N ALA A 664 -24.90 -2.89 -2.97
CA ALA A 664 -25.08 -2.70 -1.53
C ALA A 664 -25.45 -1.25 -1.18
N VAL A 665 -24.73 -0.28 -1.74
CA VAL A 665 -24.96 1.15 -1.49
C VAL A 665 -26.35 1.58 -1.97
N THR A 666 -26.71 1.23 -3.20
CA THR A 666 -28.00 1.63 -3.79
C THR A 666 -29.18 0.89 -3.14
N GLU A 667 -29.04 -0.39 -2.78
CA GLU A 667 -30.07 -1.11 -2.02
C GLU A 667 -30.31 -0.46 -0.65
N ALA A 668 -29.24 -0.18 0.12
CA ALA A 668 -29.35 0.44 1.44
C ALA A 668 -30.04 1.82 1.38
N LEU A 669 -29.75 2.63 0.35
CA LEU A 669 -30.43 3.90 0.11
C LEU A 669 -31.94 3.72 -0.13
N ILE A 670 -32.36 2.73 -0.93
CA ILE A 670 -33.80 2.46 -1.14
C ILE A 670 -34.49 1.98 0.15
N ARG A 671 -33.88 1.02 0.87
CA ARG A 671 -34.43 0.45 2.10
C ARG A 671 -34.71 1.51 3.16
N THR A 672 -33.73 2.39 3.41
CA THR A 672 -33.86 3.47 4.40
C THR A 672 -34.76 4.61 3.90
N CYS A 673 -34.56 5.10 2.67
CA CYS A 673 -35.25 6.32 2.21
C CYS A 673 -36.70 6.07 1.80
N LEU A 674 -36.98 4.93 1.14
CA LEU A 674 -38.27 4.69 0.46
C LEU A 674 -39.10 3.59 1.12
N LEU A 675 -38.48 2.49 1.56
CA LEU A 675 -39.18 1.40 2.27
C LEU A 675 -39.37 1.69 3.76
N ASN A 676 -38.64 2.66 4.31
CA ASN A 676 -38.71 3.12 5.71
C ASN A 676 -38.30 2.04 6.73
N GLU A 677 -37.46 1.10 6.32
CA GLU A 677 -36.90 0.08 7.22
C GLU A 677 -36.06 0.74 8.33
N THR A 678 -36.07 0.15 9.53
CA THR A 678 -35.29 0.58 10.70
C THR A 678 -34.53 -0.60 11.32
N GLY A 679 -33.57 -0.31 12.20
CA GLY A 679 -32.71 -1.31 12.85
C GLY A 679 -31.43 -1.62 12.07
N ASP A 680 -30.77 -2.71 12.44
CA ASP A 680 -29.42 -3.05 11.99
C ASP A 680 -29.36 -4.02 10.80
N GLU A 681 -30.45 -4.73 10.50
CA GLU A 681 -30.54 -5.76 9.46
C GLU A 681 -31.51 -5.35 8.33
N PRO A 682 -31.38 -5.92 7.11
CA PRO A 682 -32.32 -5.71 6.01
C PRO A 682 -33.58 -6.58 6.17
N PHE A 683 -34.76 -6.01 5.94
CA PHE A 683 -36.03 -6.74 6.03
C PHE A 683 -36.20 -7.77 4.89
N GLN A 684 -36.71 -8.95 5.21
CA GLN A 684 -36.98 -10.01 4.23
C GLN A 684 -38.40 -9.91 3.67
N TYR A 685 -38.51 -9.34 2.46
CA TYR A 685 -39.75 -9.30 1.70
C TYR A 685 -40.01 -10.64 0.99
N LYS A 686 -41.28 -11.08 1.01
CA LYS A 686 -41.77 -12.17 0.16
C LYS A 686 -41.79 -11.72 -1.31
N ASN A 687 -41.67 -12.70 -2.22
CA ASN A 687 -42.02 -12.53 -3.63
C ASN A 687 -43.55 -12.54 -3.80
#